data_AF-A0A817C3E3-F1
#
_entry.id   AF-A0A817C3E3-F1
#
_cell.length_a   1.000
_cell.length_b   1.000
_cell.length_c   1.000
_cell.angle_alpha   90.00
_cell.angle_beta   90.00
_cell.angle_gamma   90.00
#
_symmetry.space_group_name_H-M   'P 1'
#
loop_
_entity.id
_entity.type
_entity.pdbx_description
1 polymer ?
#
loop_
_entity_poly.entity_id
_entity_poly.type
_entity_poly.pdbx_seq_one_letter_code
_entity_poly.pdbx_strand_id
1 'polypeptide(L)'
;MAWKNYVRIPWFCFTPTRLIIKPFKFMRSNRVFRYISNVSQSMAFVEFRDDTGSAYLSKELVSFLKHYLENGFWFGGRHYIYLHHAQSQVRQKQFYFYCEQEGKMTREALENWMGNFEHERLPAKNTARRTQPFSSTDATISIDKNIVDSIPDLKTIDGKYNFTDGVGQISSELNLLIHKSIGINVDHGDYISSVLQIRYGGCKGTIAVNPLLDGQKKQLLIRPSMNKFECKHQILELCKRSLRRHLCLNREVINLLSYRGISDAHILVVQLRNILWLMTSFVSNPSALHLLQEKILNVLPWSKISSYQHLSKEPFFRRLLLTTVSNNLYQIVTRSHIRVSKARYMFGTVDEYKVLKEGQVFIQITNEDGTKTVLEGPIVITKNPCHHPGDLRVVEAVNNIYLHHLYDVLVFPQQGSRPHASEISGSDLDGDEYSVIWDPELVPISSNPVPYDYDCESSPEPLNRVVTRTDQLKVILDICEQDNLGRLSNIHLVLVDKFGIDNEKATTLAAGISEELDSVKSGQHPYTSEQIKEIILTAGKTRPDFMQMSNYKQYQSQKVLGKLFRSARHLTDIYKNEFSNSNNGVFLNQTLLHNGYEEYIDSARNLYKQYQYEMLEIIGSYGFSNEIDLFCCIDSHNMKANERSDIQQTAKELLKAVFQIIQQKFRDDVVSFHKAKAKAAACYYVAYTDTHAKDKCMLSFPWLFASQLLAGYPIFSEDEQETNDFIENTFDSDSNLYHYLKQQLPSLINLLPNENQFTFMELLEICFQNACATNNEQMIDHAEILIELLITTEKTLYLN
;
A
#
# COMPACT_ATOMS: atom_id res chain seq x y z
N MET A 1 10.27 16.26 21.49
CA MET A 1 10.39 14.84 21.11
C MET A 1 11.49 14.71 20.06
N ALA A 2 12.52 13.89 20.32
CA ALA A 2 13.50 13.54 19.30
C ALA A 2 12.88 12.45 18.41
N TRP A 3 12.58 12.79 17.16
CA TRP A 3 12.05 11.85 16.18
C TRP A 3 13.19 10.94 15.69
N LYS A 4 13.51 9.89 16.46
CA LYS A 4 14.73 9.07 16.27
C LYS A 4 14.96 8.62 14.82
N ASN A 5 13.89 8.39 14.05
CA ASN A 5 13.93 7.94 12.66
C ASN A 5 13.31 8.92 11.65
N TYR A 6 13.09 10.19 11.99
CA TYR A 6 12.56 11.18 11.04
C TYR A 6 13.36 12.48 11.08
N VAL A 7 13.39 13.18 9.94
CA VAL A 7 14.11 14.44 9.79
C VAL A 7 13.23 15.49 9.10
N ARG A 8 13.49 16.75 9.41
CA ARG A 8 12.92 17.91 8.71
C ARG A 8 13.98 18.49 7.78
N ILE A 9 13.65 18.61 6.49
CA ILE A 9 14.57 19.10 5.46
C ILE A 9 13.93 20.28 4.72
N PRO A 10 14.66 21.37 4.45
CA PRO A 10 14.22 22.41 3.53
C PRO A 10 13.69 21.84 2.22
N TRP A 11 12.53 22.31 1.76
CA TRP A 11 11.89 21.81 0.55
C TRP A 11 11.71 22.93 -0.48
N PHE A 12 12.26 22.71 -1.67
CA PHE A 12 12.18 23.62 -2.81
C PHE A 12 11.52 22.93 -3.99
N CYS A 13 10.63 23.65 -4.68
CA CYS A 13 10.06 23.24 -5.95
C CYS A 13 10.49 24.23 -7.02
N PHE A 14 11.26 23.76 -8.00
CA PHE A 14 11.67 24.53 -9.16
C PHE A 14 10.73 24.28 -10.32
N THR A 15 10.24 25.36 -10.90
CA THR A 15 9.54 25.37 -12.19
C THR A 15 10.31 26.26 -13.17
N PRO A 16 10.08 26.13 -14.50
CA PRO A 16 10.78 26.95 -15.48
C PRO A 16 10.72 28.45 -15.19
N THR A 17 9.63 28.94 -14.60
CA THR A 17 9.43 30.36 -14.32
C THR A 17 9.51 30.75 -12.84
N ARG A 18 9.51 29.79 -11.90
CA ARG A 18 9.40 30.09 -10.46
C ARG A 18 10.25 29.18 -9.58
N LEU A 19 10.72 29.73 -8.46
CA LEU A 19 11.16 28.98 -7.30
C LEU A 19 10.08 29.08 -6.22
N ILE A 20 9.52 27.94 -5.83
CA ILE A 20 8.51 27.84 -4.78
C ILE A 20 9.15 27.25 -3.53
N ILE A 21 9.21 28.04 -2.46
CA ILE A 21 9.69 27.60 -1.15
C ILE A 21 8.52 26.93 -0.43
N LYS A 22 8.71 25.67 -0.02
CA LYS A 22 7.70 24.89 0.69
C LYS A 22 8.04 24.82 2.19
N PRO A 23 7.06 24.48 3.06
CA PRO A 23 7.34 24.11 4.44
C PRO A 23 8.40 23.00 4.52
N PHE A 24 9.10 22.91 5.65
CA PHE A 24 10.09 21.84 5.84
C PHE A 24 9.43 20.47 5.66
N LYS A 25 9.97 19.66 4.76
CA LYS A 25 9.47 18.32 4.52
C LYS A 25 9.89 17.43 5.68
N PHE A 26 8.91 16.91 6.41
CA PHE A 26 9.14 15.86 7.40
C PHE A 26 9.11 14.51 6.69
N MET A 27 10.18 13.74 6.82
CA MET A 27 10.37 12.47 6.10
C MET A 27 11.08 11.44 6.98
N ARG A 28 10.83 10.17 6.69
CA ARG A 28 11.57 9.06 7.30
C ARG A 28 13.05 9.20 6.96
N SER A 29 13.88 8.94 7.96
CA SER A 29 15.33 9.09 7.87
C SER A 29 15.95 7.99 7.02
N ASN A 30 17.19 8.22 6.60
CA ASN A 30 18.01 7.25 5.86
C ASN A 30 19.45 7.28 6.39
N ARG A 31 20.32 6.44 5.83
CA ARG A 31 21.70 6.28 6.30
C ARG A 31 22.47 7.60 6.30
N VAL A 32 22.33 8.35 5.20
CA VAL A 32 23.04 9.61 4.99
C VAL A 32 22.56 10.68 5.98
N PHE A 33 21.24 10.78 6.19
CA PHE A 33 20.67 11.73 7.14
C PHE A 33 21.07 11.45 8.58
N ARG A 34 21.20 10.18 8.97
CA ARG A 34 21.68 9.81 10.31
C ARG A 34 23.15 10.15 10.53
N TYR A 35 23.95 10.21 9.48
CA TYR A 35 25.36 10.57 9.57
C TYR A 35 25.60 12.08 9.65
N ILE A 36 24.75 12.87 8.98
CA ILE A 36 24.87 14.33 8.97
C ILE A 36 24.33 14.91 10.28
N SER A 37 25.22 15.55 11.06
CA SER A 37 24.90 16.10 12.39
C SER A 37 23.81 17.19 12.41
N ASN A 38 23.59 17.90 11.29
CA ASN A 38 22.48 18.85 11.15
C ASN A 38 21.88 18.85 9.74
N VAL A 39 21.04 17.85 9.48
CA VAL A 39 20.39 17.63 8.18
C VAL A 39 19.63 18.87 7.69
N SER A 40 18.91 19.57 8.58
CA SER A 40 18.08 20.72 8.20
C SER A 40 18.88 21.94 7.73
N GLN A 41 20.18 21.99 8.03
CA GLN A 41 21.08 23.05 7.58
C GLN A 41 21.97 22.65 6.39
N SER A 42 22.22 21.36 6.24
CA SER A 42 23.17 20.83 5.25
C SER A 42 22.50 20.15 4.06
N MET A 43 21.22 19.79 4.14
CA MET A 43 20.48 19.12 3.06
C MET A 43 19.32 19.98 2.58
N ALA A 44 18.95 19.80 1.32
CA ALA A 44 17.72 20.32 0.73
C ALA A 44 17.04 19.21 -0.09
N PHE A 45 15.73 19.11 0.03
CA PHE A 45 14.90 18.29 -0.83
C PHE A 45 14.36 19.16 -1.96
N VAL A 46 14.64 18.77 -3.21
CA VAL A 46 14.36 19.58 -4.38
C VAL A 46 13.52 18.77 -5.36
N GLU A 47 12.39 19.33 -5.77
CA GLU A 47 11.57 18.77 -6.84
C GLU A 47 11.53 19.69 -8.06
N PHE A 48 11.49 19.07 -9.23
CA PHE A 48 11.35 19.77 -10.50
C PHE A 48 9.96 19.49 -11.08
N ARG A 49 9.26 20.57 -11.45
CA ARG A 49 7.90 20.53 -11.99
C ARG A 49 7.80 21.48 -13.18
N ASP A 50 6.85 21.26 -14.07
CA ASP A 50 6.43 22.31 -14.99
C ASP A 50 5.61 23.39 -14.26
N ASP A 51 5.24 24.46 -14.96
CA ASP A 51 4.48 25.57 -14.36
C ASP A 51 3.04 25.20 -13.98
N THR A 52 2.52 24.06 -14.46
CA THR A 52 1.23 23.49 -14.06
C THR A 52 1.34 22.57 -12.84
N GLY A 53 2.56 22.31 -12.36
CA GLY A 53 2.83 21.37 -11.25
C GLY A 53 2.97 19.91 -11.70
N SER A 54 3.02 19.62 -13.00
CA SER A 54 3.22 18.28 -13.53
C SER A 54 4.71 17.90 -13.53
N ALA A 55 4.98 16.61 -13.40
CA ALA A 55 6.31 16.02 -13.54
C ALA A 55 6.65 15.66 -15.01
N TYR A 56 5.87 16.16 -15.97
CA TYR A 56 6.05 15.90 -17.40
C TYR A 56 7.22 16.71 -17.95
N LEU A 57 8.14 16.05 -18.66
CA LEU A 57 9.31 16.70 -19.26
C LEU A 57 9.02 17.03 -20.72
N SER A 58 8.91 18.33 -21.00
CA SER A 58 9.28 18.84 -22.32
C SER A 58 10.81 18.82 -22.45
N LYS A 59 11.35 18.89 -23.67
CA LYS A 59 12.82 18.92 -23.90
C LYS A 59 13.50 20.09 -23.17
N GLU A 60 12.77 21.20 -23.02
CA GLU A 60 13.20 22.38 -22.30
C GLU A 60 13.37 22.09 -20.79
N LEU A 61 12.49 21.28 -20.21
CA LEU A 61 12.56 20.91 -18.79
C LEU A 61 13.73 19.95 -18.51
N VAL A 62 14.15 19.12 -19.47
CA VAL A 62 15.36 18.28 -19.34
C VAL A 62 16.61 19.16 -19.23
N SER A 63 16.71 20.18 -20.07
CA SER A 63 17.83 21.12 -20.07
C SER A 63 17.87 21.94 -18.78
N PHE A 64 16.69 22.37 -18.30
CA PHE A 64 16.50 23.03 -17.01
C PHE A 64 16.97 22.15 -15.85
N LEU A 65 16.51 20.89 -15.79
CA LEU A 65 16.91 19.92 -14.77
C LEU A 65 18.43 19.72 -14.76
N LYS A 66 19.02 19.48 -15.94
CA LYS A 66 20.46 19.30 -16.11
C LYS A 66 21.26 20.47 -15.53
N HIS A 67 20.85 21.71 -15.80
CA HIS A 67 21.52 22.90 -15.29
C HIS A 67 21.66 22.89 -13.76
N TYR A 68 20.59 22.55 -13.02
CA TYR A 68 20.63 22.51 -11.56
C TYR A 68 21.38 21.29 -11.02
N LEU A 69 21.30 20.14 -11.70
CA LEU A 69 22.06 18.96 -11.29
C LEU A 69 23.59 19.15 -11.46
N GLU A 70 24.01 19.96 -12.44
CA GLU A 70 25.42 20.27 -12.68
C GLU A 70 25.93 21.41 -11.77
N ASN A 71 25.16 22.50 -11.64
CA ASN A 71 25.63 23.74 -11.03
C ASN A 71 25.12 23.99 -9.61
N GLY A 72 24.08 23.27 -9.16
CA GLY A 72 23.41 23.57 -7.90
C GLY A 72 22.59 24.86 -7.94
N PHE A 73 22.26 25.41 -6.77
CA PHE A 73 21.57 26.70 -6.63
C PHE A 73 21.93 27.42 -5.32
N TRP A 74 21.77 28.73 -5.31
CA TRP A 74 21.99 29.56 -4.14
C TRP A 74 20.68 29.93 -3.45
N PHE A 75 20.62 29.78 -2.13
CA PHE A 75 19.49 30.21 -1.32
C PHE A 75 19.93 30.60 0.09
N GLY A 76 19.54 31.79 0.57
CA GLY A 76 19.84 32.24 1.93
C GLY A 76 21.34 32.25 2.27
N GLY A 77 22.18 32.65 1.31
CA GLY A 77 23.65 32.67 1.47
C GLY A 77 24.33 31.30 1.42
N ARG A 78 23.61 30.24 1.07
CA ARG A 78 24.11 28.87 0.97
C ARG A 78 24.08 28.36 -0.47
N HIS A 79 25.10 27.62 -0.88
CA HIS A 79 25.14 26.93 -2.17
C HIS A 79 24.80 25.47 -1.97
N TYR A 80 23.67 25.04 -2.55
CA TYR A 80 23.21 23.66 -2.52
C TYR A 80 23.61 23.00 -3.83
N ILE A 81 24.44 21.96 -3.76
CA ILE A 81 24.90 21.17 -4.91
C ILE A 81 24.20 19.82 -4.92
N TYR A 82 23.90 19.29 -6.10
CA TYR A 82 23.27 17.96 -6.21
C TYR A 82 24.14 16.91 -5.52
N LEU A 83 23.51 16.10 -4.66
CA LEU A 83 24.14 14.95 -4.01
C LEU A 83 23.68 13.66 -4.70
N HIS A 84 22.44 13.24 -4.45
CA HIS A 84 21.85 11.99 -4.96
C HIS A 84 20.31 12.01 -4.82
N HIS A 85 19.65 10.87 -5.01
CA HIS A 85 18.21 10.67 -4.88
C HIS A 85 17.95 9.25 -4.34
N ALA A 86 16.73 8.98 -3.86
CA ALA A 86 16.27 7.60 -3.66
C ALA A 86 15.75 7.02 -4.98
N GLN A 87 15.81 5.69 -5.14
CA GLN A 87 15.43 5.02 -6.40
C GLN A 87 13.98 5.33 -6.83
N SER A 88 13.04 5.50 -5.90
CA SER A 88 11.64 5.86 -6.19
C SER A 88 11.46 7.32 -6.64
N GLN A 89 12.43 8.20 -6.34
CA GLN A 89 12.30 9.64 -6.50
C GLN A 89 12.71 10.15 -7.90
N VAL A 90 13.61 9.43 -8.59
CA VAL A 90 14.13 9.87 -9.90
C VAL A 90 13.03 10.03 -10.94
N ARG A 91 12.09 9.08 -11.02
CA ARG A 91 10.93 9.14 -11.94
C ARG A 91 10.01 10.32 -11.61
N GLN A 92 10.00 10.75 -10.34
CA GLN A 92 9.28 11.92 -9.86
C GLN A 92 10.10 13.21 -9.89
N LYS A 93 11.33 13.19 -10.44
CA LYS A 93 12.20 14.36 -10.56
C LYS A 93 12.44 15.03 -9.21
N GLN A 94 12.64 14.21 -8.19
CA GLN A 94 12.91 14.60 -6.82
C GLN A 94 14.34 14.20 -6.45
N PHE A 95 15.08 15.12 -5.84
CA PHE A 95 16.51 14.98 -5.60
C PHE A 95 16.92 15.58 -4.26
N TYR A 96 18.02 15.09 -3.71
CA TYR A 96 18.67 15.65 -2.53
C TYR A 96 19.89 16.47 -2.94
N PHE A 97 19.94 17.70 -2.43
CA PHE A 97 21.07 18.60 -2.58
C PHE A 97 21.75 18.79 -1.22
N TYR A 98 23.06 18.99 -1.26
CA TYR A 98 23.94 19.16 -0.10
C TYR A 98 24.55 20.56 -0.11
N CYS A 99 24.59 21.21 1.05
CA CYS A 99 25.32 22.45 1.27
C CYS A 99 26.62 22.11 2.00
N GLU A 100 27.75 22.29 1.33
CA GLU A 100 29.05 22.20 1.96
C GLU A 100 29.21 23.32 2.98
N GLN A 101 29.77 23.00 4.14
CA GLN A 101 30.02 23.97 5.22
C GLN A 101 31.49 23.90 5.60
N GLU A 102 32.08 25.05 5.88
CA GLU A 102 33.48 25.14 6.30
C GLU A 102 33.73 24.30 7.56
N GLY A 103 34.81 23.51 7.55
CA GLY A 103 35.13 22.57 8.65
C GLY A 103 34.23 21.33 8.73
N LYS A 104 33.28 21.14 7.81
CA LYS A 104 32.49 19.91 7.69
C LYS A 104 32.91 19.10 6.46
N MET A 105 32.34 17.90 6.34
CA MET A 105 32.66 16.97 5.26
C MET A 105 32.22 17.54 3.90
N THR A 106 33.09 17.44 2.90
CA THR A 106 32.78 17.78 1.50
C THR A 106 31.83 16.74 0.89
N ARG A 107 31.20 17.07 -0.24
CA ARG A 107 30.37 16.11 -1.01
C ARG A 107 31.18 14.88 -1.39
N GLU A 108 32.42 15.08 -1.85
CA GLU A 108 33.30 13.97 -2.25
C GLU A 108 33.62 13.04 -1.07
N ALA A 109 33.94 13.61 0.10
CA ALA A 109 34.16 12.82 1.30
C ALA A 109 32.88 12.09 1.76
N LEU A 110 31.69 12.69 1.57
CA LEU A 110 30.41 12.02 1.81
C LEU A 110 30.17 10.84 0.87
N GLU A 111 30.43 11.02 -0.42
CA GLU A 111 30.30 9.97 -1.43
C GLU A 111 31.29 8.81 -1.18
N ASN A 112 32.51 9.11 -0.75
CA ASN A 112 33.50 8.10 -0.35
C ASN A 112 33.09 7.36 0.93
N TRP A 113 32.43 8.04 1.88
CA TRP A 113 31.89 7.42 3.08
C TRP A 113 30.74 6.45 2.77
N MET A 114 29.93 6.73 1.75
CA MET A 114 28.78 5.90 1.39
C MET A 114 29.18 4.46 1.01
N GLY A 115 30.34 4.28 0.38
CA GLY A 115 30.86 2.98 -0.03
C GLY A 115 31.82 3.07 -1.21
N ASN A 116 32.44 1.94 -1.55
CA ASN A 116 33.25 1.80 -2.75
C ASN A 116 32.39 1.25 -3.90
N PHE A 117 32.21 2.07 -4.93
CA PHE A 117 31.42 1.73 -6.12
C PHE A 117 32.29 1.53 -7.35
N GLU A 118 33.63 1.53 -7.21
CA GLU A 118 34.52 1.49 -8.36
C GLU A 118 34.33 0.23 -9.17
N HIS A 119 34.12 -0.93 -8.53
CA HIS A 119 33.92 -2.24 -9.18
C HIS A 119 32.74 -2.26 -10.17
N GLU A 120 31.68 -1.49 -9.93
CA GLU A 120 30.51 -1.45 -10.79
C GLU A 120 30.75 -0.52 -11.99
N ARG A 121 31.01 -1.14 -13.14
CA ARG A 121 31.37 -0.46 -14.40
C ARG A 121 30.17 -0.13 -15.29
N LEU A 122 28.97 -0.63 -14.97
CA LEU A 122 27.75 -0.26 -15.68
C LEU A 122 27.18 1.04 -15.09
N PRO A 123 27.06 2.14 -15.87
CA PRO A 123 26.59 3.42 -15.35
C PRO A 123 25.23 3.35 -14.64
N ALA A 124 24.27 2.61 -15.20
CA ALA A 124 22.94 2.46 -14.62
C ALA A 124 22.96 1.70 -13.27
N LYS A 125 23.60 0.53 -13.22
CA LYS A 125 23.80 -0.21 -11.96
C LYS A 125 24.62 0.59 -10.93
N ASN A 126 25.65 1.30 -11.36
CA ASN A 126 26.47 2.15 -10.49
C ASN A 126 25.63 3.25 -9.86
N THR A 127 24.84 3.95 -10.68
CA THR A 127 23.92 5.01 -10.23
C THR A 127 22.91 4.44 -9.24
N ALA A 128 22.27 3.32 -9.56
CA ALA A 128 21.31 2.65 -8.69
C ALA A 128 21.91 2.25 -7.33
N ARG A 129 23.12 1.67 -7.30
CA ARG A 129 23.82 1.28 -6.05
C ARG A 129 24.13 2.48 -5.16
N ARG A 130 24.50 3.62 -5.74
CA ARG A 130 24.74 4.86 -4.99
C ARG A 130 23.48 5.45 -4.37
N THR A 131 22.29 5.11 -4.87
CA THR A 131 21.02 5.52 -4.21
C THR A 131 20.69 4.72 -2.96
N GLN A 132 21.31 3.55 -2.76
CA GLN A 132 20.95 2.61 -1.69
C GLN A 132 21.00 3.24 -0.28
N PRO A 133 22.03 4.04 0.10
CA PRO A 133 22.07 4.75 1.39
C PRO A 133 20.96 5.79 1.61
N PHE A 134 20.27 6.21 0.55
CA PHE A 134 19.15 7.16 0.61
C PHE A 134 17.79 6.47 0.81
N SER A 135 17.76 5.14 0.86
CA SER A 135 16.53 4.38 1.15
C SER A 135 15.99 4.73 2.53
N SER A 136 14.70 5.09 2.59
CA SER A 136 13.97 5.31 3.84
C SER A 136 14.01 4.06 4.71
N THR A 137 14.65 4.14 5.88
CA THR A 137 14.95 2.98 6.72
C THR A 137 14.99 3.36 8.19
N ASP A 138 14.62 2.43 9.07
CA ASP A 138 14.81 2.60 10.52
C ASP A 138 16.16 2.01 10.93
N ALA A 139 16.99 2.79 11.62
CA ALA A 139 18.22 2.26 12.21
C ALA A 139 17.88 1.38 13.41
N THR A 140 18.46 0.17 13.45
CA THR A 140 18.16 -0.82 14.49
C THR A 140 19.34 -0.94 15.46
N ILE A 141 20.17 -1.97 15.31
CA ILE A 141 21.34 -2.27 16.11
C ILE A 141 22.60 -2.25 15.24
N SER A 142 23.74 -1.99 15.88
CA SER A 142 25.05 -2.23 15.26
C SER A 142 25.39 -3.71 15.35
N ILE A 143 25.73 -4.33 14.24
CA ILE A 143 26.08 -5.75 14.16
C ILE A 143 27.60 -5.87 14.06
N ASP A 144 28.21 -6.60 15.01
CA ASP A 144 29.63 -6.91 14.95
C ASP A 144 29.92 -7.84 13.77
N LYS A 145 30.99 -7.59 13.03
CA LYS A 145 31.43 -8.48 11.94
C LYS A 145 31.71 -9.91 12.41
N ASN A 146 32.07 -10.09 13.69
CA ASN A 146 32.34 -11.40 14.28
C ASN A 146 31.12 -12.34 14.37
N ILE A 147 29.92 -11.79 14.18
CA ILE A 147 28.66 -12.55 14.16
C ILE A 147 28.02 -12.57 12.77
N VAL A 148 28.71 -12.04 11.76
CA VAL A 148 28.28 -12.05 10.36
C VAL A 148 29.12 -13.05 9.59
N ASP A 149 28.49 -14.13 9.15
CA ASP A 149 29.13 -15.15 8.33
C ASP A 149 28.61 -15.08 6.88
N SER A 150 29.45 -15.45 5.91
CA SER A 150 29.05 -15.51 4.51
C SER A 150 28.77 -16.96 4.09
N ILE A 151 27.65 -17.16 3.39
CA ILE A 151 27.24 -18.45 2.84
C ILE A 151 27.07 -18.34 1.32
N PRO A 152 27.37 -19.40 0.52
CA PRO A 152 27.32 -19.33 -0.94
C PRO A 152 25.89 -19.25 -1.47
N ASP A 153 25.65 -18.55 -2.58
CA ASP A 153 24.36 -18.64 -3.29
C ASP A 153 24.10 -20.06 -3.82
N LEU A 154 22.84 -20.49 -3.81
CA LEU A 154 22.43 -21.79 -4.33
C LEU A 154 21.93 -21.62 -5.77
N LYS A 155 22.64 -22.23 -6.71
CA LYS A 155 22.38 -22.09 -8.14
C LYS A 155 22.09 -23.43 -8.79
N THR A 156 21.48 -23.39 -9.97
CA THR A 156 21.39 -24.54 -10.87
C THR A 156 22.79 -25.03 -11.27
N ILE A 157 22.89 -26.27 -11.76
CA ILE A 157 24.17 -26.90 -12.14
C ILE A 157 24.89 -26.10 -13.24
N ASP A 158 24.12 -25.54 -14.18
CA ASP A 158 24.62 -24.67 -15.26
C ASP A 158 24.88 -23.23 -14.80
N GLY A 159 24.52 -22.88 -13.56
CA GLY A 159 24.65 -21.54 -13.00
C GLY A 159 23.67 -20.52 -13.56
N LYS A 160 22.71 -20.92 -14.42
CA LYS A 160 21.75 -20.02 -15.07
C LYS A 160 20.84 -19.34 -14.06
N TYR A 161 20.31 -20.08 -13.08
CA TYR A 161 19.37 -19.56 -12.10
C TYR A 161 19.91 -19.63 -10.67
N ASN A 162 19.52 -18.65 -9.85
CA ASN A 162 19.84 -18.56 -8.42
C ASN A 162 18.58 -18.71 -7.57
N PHE A 163 18.52 -19.75 -6.74
CA PHE A 163 17.39 -20.03 -5.82
C PHE A 163 17.38 -19.12 -4.60
N THR A 164 18.52 -18.49 -4.28
CA THR A 164 18.70 -17.70 -3.06
C THR A 164 19.08 -16.25 -3.35
N ASP A 165 18.69 -15.72 -4.51
CA ASP A 165 19.05 -14.35 -4.89
C ASP A 165 18.44 -13.32 -3.93
N GLY A 166 19.30 -12.65 -3.16
CA GLY A 166 18.88 -11.58 -2.26
C GLY A 166 18.34 -12.04 -0.90
N VAL A 167 18.45 -13.32 -0.53
CA VAL A 167 18.00 -13.83 0.78
C VAL A 167 19.15 -14.34 1.66
N GLY A 168 19.14 -13.94 2.92
CA GLY A 168 20.03 -14.40 3.98
C GLY A 168 19.26 -14.99 5.17
N GLN A 169 19.98 -15.29 6.25
CA GLN A 169 19.40 -15.91 7.45
C GLN A 169 19.79 -15.16 8.72
N ILE A 170 18.95 -15.23 9.75
CA ILE A 170 19.19 -14.60 11.04
C ILE A 170 18.76 -15.52 12.18
N SER A 171 19.55 -15.57 13.25
CA SER A 171 19.16 -16.25 14.50
C SER A 171 17.90 -15.63 15.11
N SER A 172 17.09 -16.44 15.79
CA SER A 172 15.86 -15.98 16.46
C SER A 172 16.21 -14.93 17.53
N GLU A 173 17.30 -15.13 18.26
CA GLU A 173 17.77 -14.19 19.27
C GLU A 173 18.12 -12.80 18.71
N LEU A 174 18.82 -12.75 17.56
CA LEU A 174 19.19 -11.49 16.93
C LEU A 174 17.96 -10.79 16.33
N ASN A 175 17.03 -11.57 15.75
CA ASN A 175 15.76 -11.05 15.25
C ASN A 175 14.94 -10.37 16.37
N LEU A 176 14.89 -10.97 17.57
CA LEU A 176 14.23 -10.38 18.74
C LEU A 176 14.89 -9.07 19.18
N LEU A 177 16.21 -8.97 19.14
CA LEU A 177 16.91 -7.72 19.46
C LEU A 177 16.59 -6.60 18.47
N ILE A 178 16.48 -6.92 17.18
CA ILE A 178 16.07 -5.97 16.15
C ILE A 178 14.66 -5.45 16.44
N HIS A 179 13.70 -6.35 16.72
CA HIS A 179 12.32 -5.98 17.06
C HIS A 179 12.24 -5.09 18.31
N LYS A 180 12.97 -5.45 19.38
CA LYS A 180 13.05 -4.61 20.59
C LYS A 180 13.63 -3.22 20.31
N SER A 181 14.61 -3.11 19.42
CA SER A 181 15.26 -1.82 19.09
C SER A 181 14.32 -0.82 18.39
N ILE A 182 13.28 -1.33 17.71
CA ILE A 182 12.26 -0.52 17.03
C ILE A 182 10.97 -0.36 17.85
N GLY A 183 11.01 -0.74 19.13
CA GLY A 183 9.89 -0.52 20.06
C GLY A 183 8.79 -1.59 20.03
N ILE A 184 9.05 -2.76 19.45
CA ILE A 184 8.12 -3.90 19.51
C ILE A 184 8.29 -4.59 20.85
N ASN A 185 7.22 -4.65 21.63
CA ASN A 185 7.20 -5.21 22.97
C ASN A 185 6.75 -6.68 22.94
N VAL A 186 7.75 -7.55 22.85
CA VAL A 186 7.57 -9.00 22.85
C VAL A 186 6.84 -9.50 24.10
N ASP A 187 7.04 -8.85 25.26
CA ASP A 187 6.45 -9.27 26.53
C ASP A 187 4.93 -8.97 26.59
N HIS A 188 4.43 -8.11 25.71
CA HIS A 188 3.00 -7.84 25.52
C HIS A 188 2.37 -8.65 24.38
N GLY A 189 3.10 -9.62 23.81
CA GLY A 189 2.60 -10.44 22.72
C GLY A 189 2.60 -9.75 21.36
N ASP A 190 3.39 -8.67 21.19
CA ASP A 190 3.49 -8.00 19.90
C ASP A 190 4.01 -8.95 18.80
N TYR A 191 3.48 -8.77 17.60
CA TYR A 191 3.83 -9.57 16.44
C TYR A 191 5.32 -9.45 16.06
N ILE A 192 6.03 -10.58 16.08
CA ILE A 192 7.41 -10.74 15.62
C ILE A 192 7.40 -11.22 14.17
N SER A 193 8.19 -10.61 13.31
CA SER A 193 8.25 -10.96 11.89
C SER A 193 9.27 -12.07 11.63
N SER A 194 8.90 -13.02 10.78
CA SER A 194 9.75 -14.14 10.32
C SER A 194 10.79 -13.72 9.28
N VAL A 195 10.47 -12.69 8.48
CA VAL A 195 11.35 -12.16 7.43
C VAL A 195 11.46 -10.65 7.55
N LEU A 196 12.68 -10.13 7.44
CA LEU A 196 12.98 -8.70 7.46
C LEU A 196 13.66 -8.29 6.14
N GLN A 197 13.18 -7.22 5.51
CA GLN A 197 13.89 -6.58 4.41
C GLN A 197 14.87 -5.55 4.97
N ILE A 198 16.15 -5.70 4.64
CA ILE A 198 17.24 -4.95 5.30
C ILE A 198 18.15 -4.20 4.33
N ARG A 199 18.90 -3.26 4.90
CA ARG A 199 20.17 -2.76 4.38
C ARG A 199 21.24 -2.94 5.47
N TYR A 200 22.39 -3.48 5.09
CA TYR A 200 23.53 -3.67 6.00
C TYR A 200 24.84 -3.50 5.24
N GLY A 201 25.60 -2.43 5.51
CA GLY A 201 26.72 -2.06 4.65
C GLY A 201 26.25 -1.88 3.20
N GLY A 202 26.90 -2.51 2.22
CA GLY A 202 26.42 -2.57 0.84
C GLY A 202 25.47 -3.73 0.54
N CYS A 203 25.08 -4.50 1.55
CA CYS A 203 24.12 -5.59 1.40
C CYS A 203 22.69 -5.05 1.31
N LYS A 204 21.94 -5.55 0.33
CA LYS A 204 20.48 -5.37 0.14
C LYS A 204 19.86 -6.75 0.01
N GLY A 205 18.77 -6.99 0.73
CA GLY A 205 18.01 -8.21 0.60
C GLY A 205 17.01 -8.43 1.72
N THR A 206 16.50 -9.65 1.81
CA THR A 206 15.74 -10.14 2.95
C THR A 206 16.58 -11.06 3.84
N ILE A 207 16.21 -11.18 5.10
CA ILE A 207 16.76 -12.15 6.04
C ILE A 207 15.62 -12.90 6.71
N ALA A 208 15.69 -14.24 6.71
CA ALA A 208 14.70 -15.11 7.31
C ALA A 208 15.20 -15.69 8.63
N VAL A 209 14.31 -15.81 9.61
CA VAL A 209 14.64 -16.43 10.90
C VAL A 209 14.98 -17.90 10.68
N ASN A 210 16.14 -18.34 11.18
CA ASN A 210 16.52 -19.74 11.25
C ASN A 210 16.91 -20.10 12.70
N PRO A 211 16.07 -20.87 13.42
CA PRO A 211 16.34 -21.31 14.78
C PRO A 211 17.59 -22.18 14.95
N LEU A 212 18.08 -22.83 13.88
CA LEU A 212 19.34 -23.60 13.94
C LEU A 212 20.57 -22.72 14.20
N LEU A 213 20.44 -21.41 14.02
CA LEU A 213 21.50 -20.43 14.29
C LEU A 213 21.50 -19.94 15.75
N ASP A 214 20.55 -20.38 16.57
CA ASP A 214 20.52 -20.07 18.00
C ASP A 214 21.59 -20.90 18.76
N GLY A 215 22.14 -20.37 19.85
CA GLY A 215 23.09 -21.09 20.72
C GLY A 215 24.53 -20.55 20.75
N GLN A 216 25.36 -20.83 19.74
CA GLN A 216 26.82 -20.58 19.86
C GLN A 216 27.21 -19.10 19.70
N LYS A 217 26.57 -18.37 18.79
CA LYS A 217 26.69 -16.91 18.56
C LYS A 217 25.40 -16.40 17.92
N LYS A 218 24.99 -15.17 18.21
CA LYS A 218 23.85 -14.49 17.55
C LYS A 218 24.16 -14.21 16.09
N GLN A 219 23.94 -15.16 15.19
CA GLN A 219 24.44 -15.09 13.81
C GLN A 219 23.51 -14.35 12.84
N LEU A 220 24.15 -13.69 11.87
CA LEU A 220 23.57 -13.16 10.64
C LEU A 220 24.35 -13.78 9.46
N LEU A 221 23.66 -14.51 8.58
CA LEU A 221 24.25 -15.12 7.39
C LEU A 221 23.91 -14.31 6.14
N ILE A 222 24.91 -13.94 5.35
CA ILE A 222 24.76 -13.10 4.15
C ILE A 222 25.30 -13.83 2.92
N ARG A 223 24.59 -13.72 1.79
CA ARG A 223 24.99 -14.28 0.50
C ARG A 223 25.68 -13.26 -0.41
N PRO A 224 26.57 -13.70 -1.33
CA PRO A 224 27.19 -12.83 -2.32
C PRO A 224 26.19 -12.01 -3.14
N SER A 225 25.06 -12.61 -3.54
CA SER A 225 23.97 -11.93 -4.25
C SER A 225 23.44 -10.69 -3.51
N MET A 226 23.47 -10.68 -2.17
CA MET A 226 23.02 -9.54 -1.37
C MET A 226 24.01 -8.37 -1.41
N ASN A 227 25.31 -8.63 -1.50
CA ASN A 227 26.35 -7.61 -1.39
C ASN A 227 26.54 -6.86 -2.71
N LYS A 228 25.98 -5.64 -2.82
CA LYS A 228 26.03 -4.86 -4.05
C LYS A 228 27.30 -3.99 -4.15
N PHE A 229 27.92 -3.63 -3.03
CA PHE A 229 29.14 -2.82 -3.00
C PHE A 229 29.88 -2.90 -1.65
N GLU A 230 31.17 -2.60 -1.62
CA GLU A 230 31.91 -2.65 -0.36
C GLU A 230 31.61 -1.42 0.51
N CYS A 231 31.32 -1.64 1.79
CA CYS A 231 31.02 -0.57 2.73
C CYS A 231 31.41 -1.00 4.15
N LYS A 232 31.94 -0.05 4.95
CA LYS A 232 32.35 -0.31 6.35
C LYS A 232 31.20 -0.13 7.35
N HIS A 233 30.03 0.32 6.91
CA HIS A 233 28.89 0.61 7.78
C HIS A 233 28.31 -0.65 8.43
N GLN A 234 28.19 -0.66 9.76
CA GLN A 234 27.80 -1.82 10.58
C GLN A 234 26.40 -1.72 11.19
N ILE A 235 25.66 -0.63 10.98
CA ILE A 235 24.29 -0.54 11.48
C ILE A 235 23.39 -1.32 10.52
N LEU A 236 22.59 -2.23 11.07
CA LEU A 236 21.51 -2.87 10.31
C LEU A 236 20.32 -1.93 10.27
N GLU A 237 19.83 -1.71 9.05
CA GLU A 237 18.75 -0.78 8.77
C GLU A 237 17.56 -1.55 8.24
N LEU A 238 16.40 -1.39 8.89
CA LEU A 238 15.17 -2.09 8.53
C LEU A 238 14.38 -1.27 7.51
N CYS A 239 14.10 -1.86 6.35
CA CYS A 239 13.21 -1.28 5.34
C CYS A 239 11.75 -1.59 5.68
N LYS A 240 11.44 -2.89 5.75
CA LYS A 240 10.12 -3.48 5.94
C LYS A 240 10.25 -4.81 6.68
N ARG A 241 9.13 -5.30 7.22
CA ARG A 241 9.04 -6.58 7.94
C ARG A 241 7.81 -7.36 7.48
N SER A 242 7.86 -8.70 7.53
CA SER A 242 6.71 -9.54 7.18
C SER A 242 5.55 -9.26 8.15
N LEU A 243 4.33 -9.10 7.62
CA LEU A 243 3.11 -8.81 8.38
C LEU A 243 1.90 -9.42 7.69
N ARG A 244 0.82 -9.62 8.46
CA ARG A 244 -0.51 -9.90 7.90
C ARG A 244 -0.95 -8.75 7.01
N ARG A 245 -1.01 -9.01 5.69
CA ARG A 245 -1.41 -8.01 4.70
C ARG A 245 -2.45 -8.59 3.77
N HIS A 246 -3.64 -8.00 3.79
CA HIS A 246 -4.72 -8.38 2.91
C HIS A 246 -4.34 -8.11 1.45
N LEU A 247 -4.73 -9.06 0.60
CA LEU A 247 -4.58 -8.92 -0.84
C LEU A 247 -5.82 -8.26 -1.43
N CYS A 248 -5.58 -7.34 -2.36
CA CYS A 248 -6.60 -6.89 -3.29
C CYS A 248 -6.18 -7.26 -4.71
N LEU A 249 -7.10 -7.84 -5.47
CA LEU A 249 -6.93 -8.04 -6.90
C LEU A 249 -6.76 -6.68 -7.60
N ASN A 250 -6.08 -6.69 -8.74
CA ASN A 250 -6.00 -5.58 -9.65
C ASN A 250 -6.34 -6.07 -11.06
N ARG A 251 -6.36 -5.15 -12.04
CA ARG A 251 -6.76 -5.46 -13.42
C ARG A 251 -5.87 -6.53 -14.06
N GLU A 252 -4.58 -6.48 -13.79
CA GLU A 252 -3.57 -7.39 -14.30
C GLU A 252 -3.80 -8.82 -13.83
N VAL A 253 -3.93 -9.02 -12.51
CA VAL A 253 -4.18 -10.34 -11.91
C VAL A 253 -5.55 -10.88 -12.34
N ILE A 254 -6.58 -10.03 -12.42
CA ILE A 254 -7.92 -10.44 -12.88
C ILE A 254 -7.89 -10.94 -14.32
N ASN A 255 -7.16 -10.27 -15.21
CA ASN A 255 -7.01 -10.72 -16.59
C ASN A 255 -6.28 -12.06 -16.67
N LEU A 256 -5.26 -12.28 -15.85
CA LEU A 256 -4.54 -13.57 -15.78
C LEU A 256 -5.44 -14.69 -15.24
N LEU A 257 -6.22 -14.44 -14.18
CA LEU A 257 -7.19 -15.41 -13.65
C LEU A 257 -8.25 -15.78 -14.70
N SER A 258 -8.82 -14.78 -15.38
CA SER A 258 -9.80 -14.99 -16.45
C SER A 258 -9.20 -15.78 -17.62
N TYR A 259 -7.98 -15.45 -18.05
CA TYR A 259 -7.25 -16.22 -19.07
C TYR A 259 -7.02 -17.68 -18.66
N ARG A 260 -6.73 -17.92 -17.38
CA ARG A 260 -6.51 -19.26 -16.83
C ARG A 260 -7.80 -20.07 -16.64
N GLY A 261 -8.95 -19.50 -16.99
CA GLY A 261 -10.25 -20.17 -17.01
C GLY A 261 -11.12 -19.95 -15.77
N ILE A 262 -10.76 -19.00 -14.88
CA ILE A 262 -11.65 -18.64 -13.76
C ILE A 262 -12.89 -17.94 -14.30
N SER A 263 -14.07 -18.40 -13.89
CA SER A 263 -15.36 -17.81 -14.29
C SER A 263 -15.44 -16.34 -13.88
N ASP A 264 -15.93 -15.50 -14.79
CA ASP A 264 -16.26 -14.10 -14.52
C ASP A 264 -17.20 -13.96 -13.30
N ALA A 265 -18.09 -14.94 -13.09
CA ALA A 265 -19.05 -14.94 -12.02
C ALA A 265 -18.39 -15.07 -10.63
N HIS A 266 -17.40 -15.94 -10.46
CA HIS A 266 -16.66 -16.05 -9.19
C HIS A 266 -16.00 -14.71 -8.83
N ILE A 267 -15.40 -14.03 -9.82
CA ILE A 267 -14.75 -12.73 -9.59
C ILE A 267 -15.79 -11.64 -9.27
N LEU A 268 -16.94 -11.66 -9.93
CA LEU A 268 -18.08 -10.78 -9.61
C LEU A 268 -18.61 -11.02 -8.19
N VAL A 269 -18.74 -12.28 -7.76
CA VAL A 269 -19.17 -12.63 -6.40
C VAL A 269 -18.20 -12.09 -5.36
N VAL A 270 -16.88 -12.20 -5.59
CA VAL A 270 -15.89 -11.60 -4.69
C VAL A 270 -16.07 -10.08 -4.59
N GLN A 271 -16.31 -9.39 -5.72
CA GLN A 271 -16.61 -7.97 -5.73
C GLN A 271 -17.90 -7.64 -4.97
N LEU A 272 -18.95 -8.44 -5.14
CA LEU A 272 -20.23 -8.22 -4.45
C LEU A 272 -20.09 -8.39 -2.94
N ARG A 273 -19.35 -9.40 -2.46
CA ARG A 273 -19.02 -9.57 -1.03
C ARG A 273 -18.29 -8.34 -0.47
N ASN A 274 -17.38 -7.75 -1.24
CA ASN A 274 -16.69 -6.51 -0.85
C ASN A 274 -17.68 -5.35 -0.69
N ILE A 275 -18.56 -5.16 -1.67
CA ILE A 275 -19.56 -4.10 -1.67
C ILE A 275 -20.52 -4.30 -0.48
N LEU A 276 -20.97 -5.52 -0.24
CA LEU A 276 -21.84 -5.85 0.88
C LEU A 276 -21.17 -5.48 2.21
N TRP A 277 -19.92 -5.90 2.43
CA TRP A 277 -19.15 -5.53 3.62
C TRP A 277 -19.05 -4.00 3.83
N LEU A 278 -18.86 -3.23 2.76
CA LEU A 278 -18.85 -1.76 2.83
C LEU A 278 -20.22 -1.20 3.24
N MET A 279 -21.32 -1.76 2.73
CA MET A 279 -22.68 -1.29 3.07
C MET A 279 -23.06 -1.69 4.50
N THR A 280 -22.71 -2.91 4.93
CA THR A 280 -22.92 -3.40 6.28
C THR A 280 -22.26 -2.50 7.34
N SER A 281 -21.18 -1.80 6.99
CA SER A 281 -20.53 -0.84 7.90
C SER A 281 -21.40 0.36 8.32
N PHE A 282 -22.51 0.64 7.63
CA PHE A 282 -23.45 1.68 8.04
C PHE A 282 -24.50 1.22 9.05
N VAL A 283 -24.67 -0.10 9.18
CA VAL A 283 -25.76 -0.73 9.95
C VAL A 283 -25.22 -1.53 11.14
N SER A 284 -24.05 -2.17 10.99
CA SER A 284 -23.40 -2.98 12.01
C SER A 284 -22.18 -2.25 12.60
N ASN A 285 -22.21 -1.98 13.91
CA ASN A 285 -21.14 -1.27 14.61
C ASN A 285 -19.81 -2.06 14.60
N PRO A 286 -19.78 -3.40 14.80
CA PRO A 286 -18.57 -4.20 14.60
C PRO A 286 -17.98 -4.07 13.20
N SER A 287 -18.81 -4.06 12.17
CA SER A 287 -18.37 -3.89 10.77
C SER A 287 -17.83 -2.49 10.50
N ALA A 288 -18.46 -1.46 11.08
CA ALA A 288 -17.98 -0.07 11.06
C ALA A 288 -16.60 0.06 11.70
N LEU A 289 -16.43 -0.50 12.91
CA LEU A 289 -15.16 -0.52 13.63
C LEU A 289 -14.07 -1.22 12.82
N HIS A 290 -14.37 -2.41 12.30
CA HIS A 290 -13.43 -3.19 11.49
C HIS A 290 -12.98 -2.42 10.23
N LEU A 291 -13.94 -1.84 9.49
CA LEU A 291 -13.65 -1.03 8.29
C LEU A 291 -12.75 0.16 8.61
N LEU A 292 -13.09 0.94 9.65
CA LEU A 292 -12.31 2.12 9.99
C LEU A 292 -10.92 1.76 10.52
N GLN A 293 -10.81 0.78 11.42
CA GLN A 293 -9.52 0.31 11.95
C GLN A 293 -8.57 -0.15 10.85
N GLU A 294 -9.10 -0.78 9.81
CA GLU A 294 -8.32 -1.27 8.68
C GLU A 294 -7.92 -0.14 7.71
N LYS A 295 -8.84 0.78 7.40
CA LYS A 295 -8.68 1.72 6.28
C LYS A 295 -8.15 3.09 6.67
N ILE A 296 -8.33 3.53 7.91
CA ILE A 296 -7.88 4.87 8.35
C ILE A 296 -6.54 4.78 9.10
N LEU A 297 -5.89 5.91 9.30
CA LEU A 297 -4.72 6.02 10.16
C LEU A 297 -5.09 5.57 11.59
N ASN A 298 -4.65 4.36 11.93
CA ASN A 298 -4.93 3.76 13.23
C ASN A 298 -4.12 4.45 14.36
N VAL A 299 -4.60 5.63 14.77
CA VAL A 299 -4.07 6.49 15.85
C VAL A 299 -5.11 6.77 16.94
N LEU A 300 -6.39 6.44 16.69
CA LEU A 300 -7.48 6.63 17.63
C LEU A 300 -7.54 5.49 18.66
N PRO A 301 -8.02 5.76 19.89
CA PRO A 301 -8.14 4.74 20.94
C PRO A 301 -9.36 3.83 20.70
N TRP A 302 -9.30 2.96 19.69
CA TRP A 302 -10.45 2.15 19.25
C TRP A 302 -11.04 1.25 20.32
N SER A 303 -10.23 0.70 21.23
CA SER A 303 -10.71 -0.13 22.34
C SER A 303 -11.59 0.62 23.32
N LYS A 304 -11.55 1.95 23.31
CA LYS A 304 -12.46 2.82 24.07
C LYS A 304 -13.63 3.28 23.22
N ILE A 305 -13.38 3.59 21.94
CA ILE A 305 -14.42 4.01 20.99
C ILE A 305 -15.42 2.89 20.73
N SER A 306 -15.01 1.62 20.81
CA SER A 306 -15.88 0.47 20.61
C SER A 306 -17.04 0.36 21.61
N SER A 307 -16.98 1.08 22.75
CA SER A 307 -18.08 1.15 23.70
C SER A 307 -19.11 2.24 23.38
N TYR A 308 -18.86 3.06 22.36
CA TYR A 308 -19.87 3.98 21.86
C TYR A 308 -20.99 3.18 21.16
N GLN A 309 -22.16 3.79 21.04
CA GLN A 309 -23.23 3.27 20.18
C GLN A 309 -22.76 3.18 18.71
N HIS A 310 -23.68 2.97 17.76
CA HIS A 310 -23.30 2.89 16.36
C HIS A 310 -22.49 4.13 15.88
N LEU A 311 -21.29 3.90 15.33
CA LEU A 311 -20.38 4.97 14.89
C LEU A 311 -21.00 5.93 13.85
N SER A 312 -21.93 5.45 13.01
CA SER A 312 -22.65 6.29 12.04
C SER A 312 -23.56 7.35 12.67
N LYS A 313 -23.91 7.20 13.97
CA LYS A 313 -24.68 8.19 14.76
C LYS A 313 -23.81 9.36 15.24
N GLU A 314 -22.51 9.33 15.03
CA GLU A 314 -21.60 10.38 15.48
C GLU A 314 -21.04 11.14 14.26
N PRO A 315 -21.14 12.48 14.19
CA PRO A 315 -20.73 13.27 13.02
C PRO A 315 -19.31 13.00 12.49
N PHE A 316 -18.30 12.85 13.35
CA PHE A 316 -16.92 12.61 12.92
C PHE A 316 -16.75 11.21 12.32
N PHE A 317 -17.18 10.16 13.03
CA PHE A 317 -17.08 8.79 12.54
C PHE A 317 -17.97 8.52 11.34
N ARG A 318 -19.15 9.15 11.27
CA ARG A 318 -20.02 9.11 10.08
C ARG A 318 -19.29 9.65 8.86
N ARG A 319 -18.61 10.81 8.98
CA ARG A 319 -17.81 11.37 7.88
C ARG A 319 -16.66 10.45 7.50
N LEU A 320 -15.97 9.84 8.48
CA LEU A 320 -14.93 8.84 8.21
C LEU A 320 -15.48 7.63 7.45
N LEU A 321 -16.62 7.08 7.86
CA LEU A 321 -17.28 5.94 7.21
C LEU A 321 -17.67 6.30 5.77
N LEU A 322 -18.34 7.44 5.60
CA LEU A 322 -18.78 7.89 4.28
C LEU A 322 -17.59 8.07 3.32
N THR A 323 -16.53 8.74 3.76
CA THR A 323 -15.35 8.96 2.93
C THR A 323 -14.61 7.65 2.66
N THR A 324 -14.51 6.75 3.65
CA THR A 324 -13.86 5.45 3.52
C THR A 324 -14.61 4.55 2.52
N VAL A 325 -15.94 4.43 2.65
CA VAL A 325 -16.77 3.64 1.73
C VAL A 325 -16.69 4.23 0.32
N SER A 326 -16.84 5.54 0.18
CA SER A 326 -16.73 6.23 -1.12
C SER A 326 -15.41 5.95 -1.82
N ASN A 327 -14.29 6.04 -1.09
CA ASN A 327 -12.98 5.78 -1.65
C ASN A 327 -12.80 4.30 -2.03
N ASN A 328 -13.27 3.35 -1.21
CA ASN A 328 -13.17 1.93 -1.55
C ASN A 328 -14.00 1.60 -2.80
N LEU A 329 -15.23 2.09 -2.90
CA LEU A 329 -16.05 1.96 -4.11
C LEU A 329 -15.37 2.59 -5.32
N TYR A 330 -14.79 3.78 -5.16
CA TYR A 330 -14.01 4.43 -6.21
C TYR A 330 -12.81 3.59 -6.65
N GLN A 331 -12.06 2.97 -5.74
CA GLN A 331 -10.94 2.07 -6.09
C GLN A 331 -11.43 0.80 -6.80
N ILE A 332 -12.56 0.23 -6.39
CA ILE A 332 -13.19 -0.92 -7.08
C ILE A 332 -13.53 -0.54 -8.52
N VAL A 333 -14.20 0.59 -8.74
CA VAL A 333 -14.59 1.05 -10.09
C VAL A 333 -13.37 1.40 -10.95
N THR A 334 -12.44 2.20 -10.42
CA THR A 334 -11.35 2.79 -11.21
C THR A 334 -10.12 1.90 -11.35
N ARG A 335 -9.94 0.90 -10.49
CA ARG A 335 -8.75 0.04 -10.46
C ARG A 335 -9.07 -1.45 -10.30
N SER A 336 -10.33 -1.83 -10.17
CA SER A 336 -10.73 -3.21 -9.87
C SER A 336 -10.06 -3.73 -8.59
N HIS A 337 -9.87 -2.83 -7.61
CA HIS A 337 -9.18 -3.11 -6.36
C HIS A 337 -10.08 -3.89 -5.39
N ILE A 338 -10.20 -5.19 -5.62
CA ILE A 338 -11.18 -6.07 -4.96
C ILE A 338 -10.46 -6.93 -3.91
N ARG A 339 -10.85 -6.83 -2.64
CA ARG A 339 -10.28 -7.64 -1.55
C ARG A 339 -10.67 -9.10 -1.72
N VAL A 340 -9.73 -10.01 -1.46
CA VAL A 340 -10.00 -11.45 -1.38
C VAL A 340 -9.73 -11.93 0.05
N SER A 341 -10.72 -12.58 0.67
CA SER A 341 -10.64 -13.01 2.07
C SER A 341 -9.57 -14.10 2.28
N LYS A 342 -9.49 -15.07 1.35
CA LYS A 342 -8.52 -16.18 1.34
C LYS A 342 -7.28 -15.84 0.49
N ALA A 343 -6.70 -14.67 0.76
CA ALA A 343 -5.49 -14.22 0.06
C ALA A 343 -4.68 -13.19 0.87
N ARG A 344 -3.36 -13.16 0.66
CA ARG A 344 -2.43 -12.21 1.30
C ARG A 344 -1.29 -11.80 0.37
N TYR A 345 -0.75 -10.61 0.62
CA TYR A 345 0.59 -10.25 0.16
C TYR A 345 1.61 -10.82 1.13
N MET A 346 2.61 -11.54 0.64
CA MET A 346 3.64 -12.19 1.46
C MET A 346 5.04 -11.93 0.91
N PHE A 347 6.04 -11.78 1.78
CA PHE A 347 7.43 -11.85 1.33
C PHE A 347 7.77 -13.26 0.89
N GLY A 348 8.56 -13.38 -0.17
CA GLY A 348 9.21 -14.64 -0.53
C GLY A 348 10.43 -14.91 0.36
N THR A 349 10.65 -16.17 0.67
CA THR A 349 11.89 -16.67 1.26
C THR A 349 12.17 -18.09 0.75
N VAL A 350 13.27 -18.70 1.18
CA VAL A 350 13.73 -19.99 0.70
C VAL A 350 13.70 -21.03 1.82
N ASP A 351 13.39 -22.27 1.46
CA ASP A 351 13.52 -23.43 2.32
C ASP A 351 15.00 -23.81 2.49
N GLU A 352 15.61 -23.30 3.56
CA GLU A 352 16.99 -23.59 3.95
C GLU A 352 17.21 -25.06 4.41
N TYR A 353 16.13 -25.81 4.69
CA TYR A 353 16.19 -27.19 5.18
C TYR A 353 16.15 -28.24 4.06
N LYS A 354 15.86 -27.82 2.81
CA LYS A 354 15.76 -28.72 1.65
C LYS A 354 14.66 -29.78 1.77
N VAL A 355 13.54 -29.43 2.39
CA VAL A 355 12.40 -30.32 2.61
C VAL A 355 11.30 -30.18 1.55
N LEU A 356 11.25 -29.05 0.84
CA LEU A 356 10.31 -28.79 -0.25
C LEU A 356 10.86 -29.27 -1.59
N LYS A 357 10.00 -29.90 -2.40
CA LYS A 357 10.29 -30.32 -3.78
C LYS A 357 9.91 -29.23 -4.78
N GLU A 358 10.36 -29.36 -6.03
CA GLU A 358 9.88 -28.54 -7.15
C GLU A 358 8.36 -28.65 -7.26
N GLY A 359 7.68 -27.51 -7.42
CA GLY A 359 6.22 -27.38 -7.44
C GLY A 359 5.57 -27.23 -6.05
N GLN A 360 6.33 -27.37 -4.96
CA GLN A 360 5.81 -27.24 -3.59
C GLN A 360 6.24 -25.93 -2.93
N VAL A 361 5.38 -25.40 -2.06
CA VAL A 361 5.68 -24.25 -1.20
C VAL A 361 5.18 -24.51 0.22
N PHE A 362 5.71 -23.78 1.19
CA PHE A 362 5.17 -23.79 2.56
C PHE A 362 4.62 -22.42 2.93
N ILE A 363 3.43 -22.41 3.54
CA ILE A 363 2.76 -21.20 4.03
C ILE A 363 2.07 -21.52 5.34
N GLN A 364 2.35 -20.68 6.34
CA GLN A 364 1.62 -20.66 7.60
C GLN A 364 1.11 -19.24 7.83
N ILE A 365 -0.19 -19.08 8.00
CA ILE A 365 -0.83 -17.78 8.20
C ILE A 365 -1.15 -17.55 9.67
N THR A 366 -1.04 -16.29 10.12
CA THR A 366 -1.57 -15.87 11.43
C THR A 366 -3.01 -15.38 11.27
N ASN A 367 -3.95 -15.96 12.00
CA ASN A 367 -5.37 -15.60 12.03
C ASN A 367 -5.62 -14.34 12.88
N GLU A 368 -6.85 -13.84 12.88
CA GLU A 368 -7.24 -12.63 13.64
C GLU A 368 -7.11 -12.79 15.14
N ASP A 369 -7.37 -13.99 15.63
CA ASP A 369 -7.22 -14.38 17.04
C ASP A 369 -5.75 -14.64 17.43
N GLY A 370 -4.80 -14.50 16.48
CA GLY A 370 -3.38 -14.77 16.68
C GLY A 370 -2.99 -16.25 16.54
N THR A 371 -3.94 -17.15 16.28
CA THR A 371 -3.62 -18.57 16.02
C THR A 371 -2.92 -18.72 14.67
N LYS A 372 -2.17 -19.81 14.50
CA LYS A 372 -1.44 -20.10 13.27
C LYS A 372 -2.05 -21.30 12.56
N THR A 373 -2.27 -21.17 11.25
CA THR A 373 -2.82 -22.23 10.40
C THR A 373 -1.87 -22.46 9.24
N VAL A 374 -1.45 -23.71 9.04
CA VAL A 374 -0.69 -24.13 7.87
C VAL A 374 -1.65 -24.36 6.71
N LEU A 375 -1.33 -23.82 5.53
CA LEU A 375 -2.11 -24.03 4.32
C LEU A 375 -1.64 -25.30 3.63
N GLU A 376 -2.58 -26.08 3.11
CA GLU A 376 -2.35 -27.30 2.33
C GLU A 376 -3.21 -27.28 1.06
N GLY A 377 -2.70 -27.84 -0.03
CA GLY A 377 -3.40 -27.92 -1.32
C GLY A 377 -2.97 -26.86 -2.34
N PRO A 378 -3.64 -26.81 -3.49
CA PRO A 378 -3.25 -25.97 -4.60
C PRO A 378 -3.54 -24.49 -4.30
N ILE A 379 -2.56 -23.63 -4.59
CA ILE A 379 -2.66 -22.18 -4.41
C ILE A 379 -2.17 -21.44 -5.65
N VAL A 380 -2.62 -20.21 -5.81
CA VAL A 380 -2.13 -19.29 -6.84
C VAL A 380 -1.09 -18.34 -6.25
N ILE A 381 0.01 -18.20 -6.97
CA ILE A 381 1.07 -17.23 -6.68
C ILE A 381 1.35 -16.37 -7.93
N THR A 382 1.51 -15.07 -7.72
CA THR A 382 1.97 -14.12 -8.74
C THR A 382 2.62 -12.90 -8.08
N LYS A 383 3.20 -11.98 -8.86
CA LYS A 383 3.82 -10.75 -8.38
C LYS A 383 3.40 -9.60 -9.28
N ASN A 384 3.04 -8.47 -8.66
CA ASN A 384 2.80 -7.27 -9.43
C ASN A 384 4.10 -6.50 -9.73
N PRO A 385 4.24 -5.90 -10.93
CA PRO A 385 3.35 -6.01 -12.09
C PRO A 385 3.47 -7.37 -12.81
N CYS A 386 2.32 -7.96 -13.21
CA CYS A 386 2.22 -9.23 -13.93
C CYS A 386 1.47 -9.06 -15.25
N HIS A 387 2.17 -9.17 -16.38
CA HIS A 387 1.59 -8.88 -17.70
C HIS A 387 1.63 -10.08 -18.63
N HIS A 388 2.61 -10.96 -18.46
CA HIS A 388 2.79 -12.13 -19.30
C HIS A 388 1.88 -13.27 -18.85
N PRO A 389 1.29 -14.07 -19.76
CA PRO A 389 0.43 -15.21 -19.40
C PRO A 389 1.04 -16.20 -18.40
N GLY A 390 2.38 -16.33 -18.41
CA GLY A 390 3.16 -17.19 -17.52
C GLY A 390 3.40 -16.65 -16.10
N ASP A 391 3.04 -15.40 -15.81
CA ASP A 391 3.31 -14.73 -14.52
C ASP A 391 2.45 -15.23 -13.35
N LEU A 392 1.36 -15.96 -13.64
CA LEU A 392 0.51 -16.57 -12.64
C LEU A 392 0.78 -18.06 -12.59
N ARG A 393 1.16 -18.57 -11.42
CA ARG A 393 1.52 -19.98 -11.22
C ARG A 393 0.63 -20.60 -10.17
N VAL A 394 0.19 -21.84 -10.43
CA VAL A 394 -0.46 -22.72 -9.45
C VAL A 394 0.62 -23.64 -8.88
N VAL A 395 0.77 -23.66 -7.57
CA VAL A 395 1.74 -24.49 -6.83
C VAL A 395 1.04 -25.20 -5.68
N GLU A 396 1.67 -26.25 -5.15
CA GLU A 396 1.11 -27.04 -4.05
C GLU A 396 1.63 -26.53 -2.70
N ALA A 397 0.75 -26.02 -1.84
CA ALA A 397 1.08 -25.75 -0.45
C ALA A 397 1.16 -27.07 0.33
N VAL A 398 2.27 -27.30 1.02
CA VAL A 398 2.49 -28.52 1.81
C VAL A 398 2.87 -28.19 3.23
N ASN A 399 2.44 -29.03 4.17
CA ASN A 399 2.78 -28.89 5.57
C ASN A 399 4.08 -29.61 5.90
N ASN A 400 5.00 -28.88 6.51
CA ASN A 400 6.26 -29.43 6.99
C ASN A 400 6.65 -28.80 8.33
N ILE A 401 6.81 -29.64 9.37
CA ILE A 401 7.10 -29.20 10.73
C ILE A 401 8.41 -28.43 10.86
N TYR A 402 9.42 -28.72 10.01
CA TYR A 402 10.69 -28.00 10.03
C TYR A 402 10.53 -26.51 9.68
N LEU A 403 9.44 -26.14 8.97
CA LEU A 403 9.19 -24.77 8.50
C LEU A 403 8.18 -24.00 9.36
N HIS A 404 7.60 -24.60 10.41
CA HIS A 404 6.57 -23.96 11.27
C HIS A 404 7.03 -22.70 12.01
N HIS A 405 8.34 -22.45 12.09
CA HIS A 405 8.88 -21.21 12.63
C HIS A 405 8.68 -20.01 11.68
N LEU A 406 8.42 -20.26 10.40
CA LEU A 406 8.12 -19.25 9.38
C LEU A 406 6.61 -19.07 9.26
N TYR A 407 6.14 -17.83 9.38
CA TYR A 407 4.73 -17.46 9.24
C TYR A 407 4.56 -16.09 8.57
N ASP A 408 3.43 -15.95 7.88
CA ASP A 408 3.05 -14.82 7.01
C ASP A 408 4.11 -14.50 5.94
N VAL A 409 4.72 -15.56 5.42
CA VAL A 409 5.73 -15.55 4.35
C VAL A 409 5.49 -16.73 3.41
N LEU A 410 5.91 -16.59 2.17
CA LEU A 410 5.88 -17.63 1.14
C LEU A 410 7.25 -18.29 1.07
N VAL A 411 7.34 -19.58 1.43
CA VAL A 411 8.61 -20.32 1.42
C VAL A 411 8.72 -21.13 0.12
N PHE A 412 9.71 -20.78 -0.69
CA PHE A 412 10.01 -21.45 -1.96
C PHE A 412 10.99 -22.62 -1.78
N PRO A 413 10.93 -23.64 -2.64
CA PRO A 413 11.89 -24.72 -2.65
C PRO A 413 13.23 -24.23 -3.21
N GLN A 414 14.33 -24.76 -2.67
CA GLN A 414 15.68 -24.58 -3.22
C GLN A 414 16.07 -25.68 -4.23
N GLN A 415 15.08 -26.39 -4.78
CA GLN A 415 15.25 -27.53 -5.67
C GLN A 415 14.39 -27.33 -6.92
N GLY A 416 14.88 -27.80 -8.06
CA GLY A 416 14.15 -27.80 -9.33
C GLY A 416 15.00 -27.35 -10.50
N SER A 417 14.36 -27.23 -11.66
CA SER A 417 14.99 -26.76 -12.89
C SER A 417 15.10 -25.23 -12.96
N ARG A 418 14.13 -24.52 -12.37
CA ARG A 418 14.08 -23.05 -12.28
C ARG A 418 13.42 -22.63 -10.96
N PRO A 419 13.93 -21.60 -10.26
CA PRO A 419 13.28 -21.08 -9.06
C PRO A 419 11.90 -20.51 -9.37
N HIS A 420 10.87 -20.87 -8.59
CA HIS A 420 9.51 -20.36 -8.77
C HIS A 420 9.42 -18.83 -8.67
N ALA A 421 10.28 -18.19 -7.89
CA ALA A 421 10.40 -16.73 -7.88
C ALA A 421 10.74 -16.18 -9.27
N SER A 422 11.77 -16.72 -9.94
CA SER A 422 12.16 -16.33 -11.30
C SER A 422 11.09 -16.63 -12.35
N GLU A 423 10.24 -17.64 -12.14
CA GLU A 423 9.11 -17.94 -13.04
C GLU A 423 8.04 -16.84 -13.04
N ILE A 424 7.99 -16.03 -11.98
CA ILE A 424 6.95 -15.04 -11.72
C ILE A 424 7.54 -13.65 -11.92
N SER A 425 7.36 -13.08 -13.12
CA SER A 425 7.75 -11.69 -13.44
C SER A 425 9.22 -11.38 -13.12
N GLY A 426 10.12 -12.36 -13.34
CA GLY A 426 11.55 -12.23 -13.09
C GLY A 426 11.90 -11.89 -11.64
N SER A 427 11.09 -12.34 -10.68
CA SER A 427 11.21 -11.95 -9.27
C SER A 427 12.46 -12.52 -8.59
N ASP A 428 12.98 -11.76 -7.61
CA ASP A 428 14.03 -12.17 -6.69
C ASP A 428 13.51 -12.22 -5.24
N LEU A 429 14.38 -12.56 -4.28
CA LEU A 429 14.02 -12.62 -2.86
C LEU A 429 14.61 -11.43 -2.07
N ASP A 430 14.87 -10.30 -2.73
CA ASP A 430 15.48 -9.11 -2.11
C ASP A 430 14.46 -8.18 -1.39
N GLY A 431 13.19 -8.58 -1.46
CA GLY A 431 12.04 -7.99 -0.78
C GLY A 431 10.80 -7.88 -1.66
N ASP A 432 10.71 -8.70 -2.72
CA ASP A 432 9.50 -8.84 -3.52
C ASP A 432 8.34 -9.40 -2.68
N GLU A 433 7.14 -8.87 -2.97
CA GLU A 433 5.89 -9.23 -2.30
C GLU A 433 5.02 -9.98 -3.30
N TYR A 434 4.67 -11.23 -2.97
CA TYR A 434 3.87 -12.11 -3.80
C TYR A 434 2.40 -12.01 -3.41
N SER A 435 1.56 -11.98 -4.44
CA SER A 435 0.13 -12.20 -4.34
C SER A 435 -0.12 -13.70 -4.16
N VAL A 436 -0.57 -14.11 -2.97
CA VAL A 436 -0.90 -15.51 -2.66
C VAL A 436 -2.40 -15.65 -2.46
N ILE A 437 -3.05 -16.51 -3.24
CA ILE A 437 -4.49 -16.78 -3.19
C ILE A 437 -4.70 -18.27 -2.98
N TRP A 438 -5.39 -18.64 -1.90
CA TRP A 438 -5.77 -20.02 -1.59
C TRP A 438 -7.29 -20.20 -1.55
N ASP A 439 -8.02 -19.30 -2.19
CA ASP A 439 -9.45 -19.43 -2.40
C ASP A 439 -9.70 -20.49 -3.50
N PRO A 440 -10.32 -21.64 -3.20
CA PRO A 440 -10.51 -22.70 -4.19
C PRO A 440 -11.26 -22.25 -5.45
N GLU A 441 -12.11 -21.22 -5.35
CA GLU A 441 -12.89 -20.68 -6.48
C GLU A 441 -12.06 -19.80 -7.42
N LEU A 442 -10.88 -19.38 -6.97
CA LEU A 442 -9.93 -18.57 -7.72
C LEU A 442 -8.65 -19.34 -8.06
N VAL A 443 -8.61 -20.67 -7.83
CA VAL A 443 -7.49 -21.53 -8.19
C VAL A 443 -7.77 -22.18 -9.56
N PRO A 444 -7.01 -21.85 -10.62
CA PRO A 444 -7.19 -22.47 -11.92
C PRO A 444 -6.87 -23.96 -11.92
N ILE A 445 -7.65 -24.73 -12.67
CA ILE A 445 -7.41 -26.17 -12.91
C ILE A 445 -6.44 -26.39 -14.10
N SER A 446 -6.28 -25.37 -14.95
CA SER A 446 -5.39 -25.41 -16.11
C SER A 446 -3.92 -25.55 -15.69
N SER A 447 -3.15 -26.32 -16.47
CA SER A 447 -1.71 -26.42 -16.29
C SER A 447 -1.02 -25.06 -16.41
N ASN A 448 0.08 -24.86 -15.68
CA ASN A 448 0.82 -23.61 -15.76
C ASN A 448 1.40 -23.39 -17.17
N PRO A 449 1.19 -22.21 -17.79
CA PRO A 449 1.87 -21.83 -19.02
C PRO A 449 3.39 -21.78 -18.83
N VAL A 450 4.12 -21.84 -19.94
CA VAL A 450 5.58 -21.67 -19.93
C VAL A 450 5.93 -20.28 -19.38
N PRO A 451 6.78 -20.19 -18.35
CA PRO A 451 7.21 -18.90 -17.82
C PRO A 451 8.09 -18.18 -18.84
N TYR A 452 7.92 -16.88 -18.97
CA TYR A 452 8.78 -16.06 -19.83
C TYR A 452 10.23 -16.07 -19.30
N ASP A 453 11.21 -16.04 -20.19
CA ASP A 453 12.62 -15.98 -19.80
C ASP A 453 13.04 -14.51 -19.65
N TYR A 454 12.88 -13.98 -18.44
CA TYR A 454 13.22 -12.59 -18.10
C TYR A 454 14.73 -12.31 -18.15
N ASP A 455 15.56 -13.36 -18.18
CA ASP A 455 17.01 -13.27 -18.24
C ASP A 455 17.55 -13.44 -19.67
N CYS A 456 16.69 -13.39 -20.69
CA CYS A 456 17.11 -13.65 -22.08
C CYS A 456 17.88 -12.49 -22.73
N GLU A 457 17.85 -11.29 -22.15
CA GLU A 457 18.53 -10.12 -22.70
C GLU A 457 20.01 -10.05 -22.32
N SER A 458 20.85 -9.66 -23.29
CA SER A 458 22.25 -9.37 -23.03
C SER A 458 22.38 -8.10 -22.18
N SER A 459 22.99 -8.21 -21.01
CA SER A 459 23.38 -7.03 -20.23
C SER A 459 24.27 -6.11 -21.09
N PRO A 460 24.11 -4.78 -21.01
CA PRO A 460 24.99 -3.86 -21.72
C PRO A 460 26.46 -4.10 -21.36
N GLU A 461 27.35 -3.76 -22.29
CA GLU A 461 28.79 -3.87 -22.06
C GLU A 461 29.25 -2.88 -20.97
N PRO A 462 30.00 -3.34 -19.95
CA PRO A 462 30.54 -2.47 -18.92
C PRO A 462 31.58 -1.49 -19.49
N LEU A 463 31.73 -0.33 -18.85
CA LEU A 463 32.79 0.60 -19.23
C LEU A 463 34.18 0.06 -18.84
N ASN A 464 35.16 0.24 -19.72
CA ASN A 464 36.58 -0.05 -19.45
C ASN A 464 37.24 0.94 -18.44
N ARG A 465 36.47 1.89 -17.90
CA ARG A 465 36.91 2.90 -16.94
C ARG A 465 35.88 3.03 -15.81
N VAL A 466 36.29 3.64 -14.70
CA VAL A 466 35.37 3.96 -13.59
C VAL A 466 34.26 4.89 -14.09
N VAL A 467 33.04 4.66 -13.60
CA VAL A 467 31.86 5.47 -13.90
C VAL A 467 32.03 6.86 -13.28
N THR A 468 31.87 7.90 -14.09
CA THR A 468 31.99 9.30 -13.66
C THR A 468 30.62 9.89 -13.34
N ARG A 469 30.60 11.04 -12.64
CA ARG A 469 29.35 11.78 -12.38
C ARG A 469 28.63 12.16 -13.68
N THR A 470 29.35 12.47 -14.75
CA THR A 470 28.76 12.79 -16.04
C THR A 470 28.02 11.59 -16.64
N ASP A 471 28.53 10.36 -16.46
CA ASP A 471 27.82 9.15 -16.90
C ASP A 471 26.55 8.92 -16.08
N GLN A 472 26.62 9.14 -14.76
CA GLN A 472 25.46 9.04 -13.86
C GLN A 472 24.37 10.07 -14.22
N LEU A 473 24.77 11.32 -14.51
CA LEU A 473 23.84 12.37 -14.91
C LEU A 473 23.13 12.03 -16.22
N LYS A 474 23.82 11.43 -17.19
CA LYS A 474 23.17 10.96 -18.43
C LYS A 474 22.09 9.94 -18.12
N VAL A 475 22.40 8.90 -17.34
CA VAL A 475 21.42 7.89 -16.92
C VAL A 475 20.21 8.52 -16.21
N ILE A 476 20.45 9.47 -15.30
CA ILE A 476 19.37 10.16 -14.58
C ILE A 476 18.46 10.94 -15.54
N LEU A 477 19.04 11.65 -16.50
CA LEU A 477 18.29 12.42 -17.49
C LEU A 477 17.50 11.49 -18.42
N ASP A 478 18.09 10.37 -18.83
CA ASP A 478 17.45 9.35 -19.67
C ASP A 478 16.22 8.75 -18.97
N ILE A 479 16.37 8.32 -17.70
CA ILE A 479 15.26 7.81 -16.87
C ILE A 479 14.17 8.88 -16.69
N CYS A 480 14.56 10.14 -16.54
CA CYS A 480 13.61 11.23 -16.39
C CYS A 480 12.79 11.45 -17.67
N GLU A 481 13.43 11.41 -18.84
CA GLU A 481 12.81 11.64 -20.16
C GLU A 481 11.87 10.49 -20.58
N GLN A 482 12.21 9.24 -20.27
CA GLN A 482 11.59 8.06 -20.89
C GLN A 482 10.59 7.28 -20.01
N ASP A 483 9.92 7.90 -19.03
CA ASP A 483 8.95 7.21 -18.15
C ASP A 483 7.64 6.82 -18.90
N ASN A 484 7.69 5.73 -19.66
CA ASN A 484 6.59 5.23 -20.50
C ASN A 484 5.85 4.02 -19.91
N LEU A 485 6.32 3.47 -18.79
CA LEU A 485 5.79 2.24 -18.19
C LEU A 485 4.27 2.28 -17.99
N GLY A 486 3.75 3.38 -17.44
CA GLY A 486 2.31 3.55 -17.23
C GLY A 486 1.51 3.67 -18.54
N ARG A 487 2.11 4.22 -19.61
CA ARG A 487 1.50 4.29 -20.93
C ARG A 487 1.46 2.91 -21.58
N LEU A 488 2.56 2.16 -21.53
CA LEU A 488 2.66 0.80 -22.05
C LEU A 488 1.68 -0.13 -21.33
N SER A 489 1.60 -0.09 -20.00
CA SER A 489 0.63 -0.88 -19.22
C SER A 489 -0.83 -0.57 -19.59
N ASN A 490 -1.17 0.71 -19.79
CA ASN A 490 -2.52 1.08 -20.25
C ASN A 490 -2.82 0.55 -21.65
N ILE A 491 -1.84 0.55 -22.56
CA ILE A 491 -2.03 0.00 -23.90
C ILE A 491 -2.18 -1.51 -23.84
N HIS A 492 -1.39 -2.19 -23.00
CA HIS A 492 -1.49 -3.62 -22.76
C HIS A 492 -2.91 -4.00 -22.33
N LEU A 493 -3.53 -3.28 -21.40
CA LEU A 493 -4.94 -3.50 -21.02
C LEU A 493 -5.90 -3.40 -22.22
N VAL A 494 -5.68 -2.47 -23.15
CA VAL A 494 -6.51 -2.34 -24.36
C VAL A 494 -6.30 -3.52 -25.31
N LEU A 495 -5.07 -3.97 -25.50
CA LEU A 495 -4.75 -5.11 -26.36
C LEU A 495 -5.30 -6.41 -25.78
N VAL A 496 -5.12 -6.62 -24.47
CA VAL A 496 -5.70 -7.76 -23.75
C VAL A 496 -7.21 -7.77 -23.88
N ASP A 497 -7.89 -6.63 -23.72
CA ASP A 497 -9.35 -6.55 -23.84
C ASP A 497 -9.81 -6.92 -25.26
N LYS A 498 -9.12 -6.44 -26.31
CA LYS A 498 -9.51 -6.69 -27.71
C LYS A 498 -9.15 -8.08 -28.24
N PHE A 499 -7.96 -8.57 -27.92
CA PHE A 499 -7.35 -9.70 -28.62
C PHE A 499 -7.06 -10.90 -27.72
N GLY A 500 -7.06 -10.74 -26.39
CA GLY A 500 -6.60 -11.77 -25.46
C GLY A 500 -5.16 -11.51 -24.99
N ILE A 501 -4.79 -12.14 -23.87
CA ILE A 501 -3.47 -11.96 -23.23
C ILE A 501 -2.39 -12.83 -23.89
N ASP A 502 -2.78 -13.92 -24.52
CA ASP A 502 -1.96 -14.86 -25.29
C ASP A 502 -1.75 -14.42 -26.75
N ASN A 503 -2.37 -13.32 -27.17
CA ASN A 503 -2.13 -12.75 -28.49
C ASN A 503 -0.70 -12.22 -28.60
N GLU A 504 -0.04 -12.49 -29.72
CA GLU A 504 1.34 -12.07 -30.01
C GLU A 504 1.62 -10.59 -29.71
N LYS A 505 0.66 -9.70 -29.99
CA LYS A 505 0.79 -8.26 -29.72
C LYS A 505 0.79 -7.95 -28.22
N ALA A 506 -0.03 -8.66 -27.44
CA ALA A 506 -0.12 -8.48 -26.00
C ALA A 506 1.12 -9.09 -25.32
N THR A 507 1.52 -10.30 -25.70
CA THR A 507 2.71 -10.97 -25.13
C THR A 507 4.01 -10.23 -25.46
N THR A 508 4.17 -9.72 -26.68
CA THR A 508 5.34 -8.92 -27.06
C THR A 508 5.40 -7.62 -26.26
N LEU A 509 4.25 -6.96 -26.06
CA LEU A 509 4.20 -5.76 -25.22
C LEU A 509 4.43 -6.06 -23.75
N ALA A 510 3.99 -7.23 -23.25
CA ALA A 510 4.26 -7.67 -21.88
C ALA A 510 5.77 -7.87 -21.63
N ALA A 511 6.49 -8.47 -22.59
CA ALA A 511 7.95 -8.56 -22.56
C ALA A 511 8.61 -7.18 -22.47
N GLY A 512 8.26 -6.28 -23.40
CA GLY A 512 8.80 -4.91 -23.37
C GLY A 512 8.40 -4.09 -22.13
N ILE A 513 7.28 -4.38 -21.48
CA ILE A 513 6.95 -3.76 -20.18
C ILE A 513 7.92 -4.21 -19.09
N SER A 514 8.31 -5.49 -19.09
CA SER A 514 9.30 -6.02 -18.16
C SER A 514 10.69 -5.42 -18.40
N GLU A 515 11.11 -5.32 -19.66
CA GLU A 515 12.38 -4.70 -20.05
C GLU A 515 12.41 -3.21 -19.65
N GLU A 516 11.30 -2.48 -19.86
CA GLU A 516 11.15 -1.08 -19.45
C GLU A 516 11.18 -0.88 -17.92
N LEU A 517 10.80 -1.89 -17.13
CA LEU A 517 10.94 -1.86 -15.67
C LEU A 517 12.40 -1.92 -15.25
N ASP A 518 13.19 -2.78 -15.90
CA ASP A 518 14.61 -2.95 -15.61
C ASP A 518 15.52 -1.92 -16.30
N SER A 519 14.99 -1.09 -17.20
CA SER A 519 15.70 0.05 -17.82
C SER A 519 16.41 0.97 -16.82
N VAL A 520 15.86 1.12 -15.60
CA VAL A 520 16.48 1.92 -14.53
C VAL A 520 17.83 1.32 -14.07
N LYS A 521 17.99 0.00 -14.21
CA LYS A 521 19.21 -0.75 -13.83
C LYS A 521 20.08 -1.09 -15.03
N SER A 522 19.48 -1.40 -16.18
CA SER A 522 20.20 -1.74 -17.42
C SER A 522 20.66 -0.50 -18.19
N GLY A 523 19.90 0.60 -18.12
CA GLY A 523 20.10 1.79 -18.95
C GLY A 523 19.58 1.61 -20.38
N GLN A 524 18.84 0.54 -20.67
CA GLN A 524 18.30 0.23 -21.99
C GLN A 524 16.78 0.26 -21.95
N HIS A 525 16.19 0.99 -22.89
CA HIS A 525 14.77 1.03 -23.12
C HIS A 525 14.43 0.14 -24.32
N PRO A 526 13.34 -0.65 -24.26
CA PRO A 526 13.02 -1.64 -25.28
C PRO A 526 12.39 -1.04 -26.53
N TYR A 527 11.79 0.15 -26.40
CA TYR A 527 11.10 0.82 -27.50
C TYR A 527 11.56 2.26 -27.67
N THR A 528 11.82 2.63 -28.90
CA THR A 528 11.99 4.03 -29.31
C THR A 528 10.68 4.80 -29.24
N SER A 529 10.77 6.14 -29.22
CA SER A 529 9.59 7.02 -29.26
C SER A 529 8.69 6.79 -30.48
N GLU A 530 9.24 6.32 -31.60
CA GLU A 530 8.50 6.03 -32.82
C GLU A 530 7.74 4.70 -32.71
N GLN A 531 8.40 3.65 -32.22
CA GLN A 531 7.76 2.36 -31.94
C GLN A 531 6.62 2.50 -30.92
N ILE A 532 6.79 3.32 -29.88
CA ILE A 532 5.70 3.58 -28.91
C ILE A 532 4.49 4.23 -29.59
N LYS A 533 4.71 5.16 -30.54
CA LYS A 533 3.60 5.75 -31.31
C LYS A 533 2.91 4.71 -32.18
N GLU A 534 3.66 3.81 -32.80
CA GLU A 534 3.12 2.70 -33.59
C GLU A 534 2.26 1.76 -32.73
N ILE A 535 2.76 1.33 -31.57
CA ILE A 535 2.03 0.50 -30.61
C ILE A 535 0.70 1.18 -30.18
N ILE A 536 0.73 2.49 -29.94
CA ILE A 536 -0.48 3.28 -29.62
C ILE A 536 -1.48 3.27 -30.79
N LEU A 537 -0.99 3.37 -32.03
CA LEU A 537 -1.84 3.31 -33.23
C LEU A 537 -2.45 1.91 -33.39
N THR A 538 -1.70 0.84 -33.11
CA THR A 538 -2.20 -0.54 -33.14
C THR A 538 -3.36 -0.77 -32.17
N ALA A 539 -3.34 -0.13 -31.00
CA ALA A 539 -4.44 -0.19 -30.05
C ALA A 539 -5.72 0.54 -30.53
N GLY A 540 -5.64 1.32 -31.61
CA GLY A 540 -6.73 2.05 -32.24
C GLY A 540 -7.12 3.33 -31.51
N LYS A 541 -8.17 4.02 -32.00
CA LYS A 541 -8.67 5.29 -31.43
C LYS A 541 -9.71 5.11 -30.31
N THR A 542 -10.14 3.88 -30.05
CA THR A 542 -11.16 3.55 -29.06
C THR A 542 -10.55 2.85 -27.83
N ARG A 543 -11.13 3.08 -26.66
CA ARG A 543 -10.70 2.50 -25.37
C ARG A 543 -11.87 1.79 -24.67
N PRO A 544 -11.64 0.74 -23.89
CA PRO A 544 -12.71 0.08 -23.16
C PRO A 544 -13.29 1.03 -22.09
N ASP A 545 -14.59 0.88 -21.82
CA ASP A 545 -15.38 1.70 -20.91
C ASP A 545 -14.79 1.78 -19.49
N PHE A 546 -14.26 0.66 -18.97
CA PHE A 546 -13.67 0.61 -17.62
C PHE A 546 -12.42 1.50 -17.44
N MET A 547 -11.75 1.92 -18.52
CA MET A 547 -10.57 2.79 -18.41
C MET A 547 -10.93 4.27 -18.19
N GLN A 548 -12.19 4.67 -18.43
CA GLN A 548 -12.70 6.03 -18.20
C GLN A 548 -11.84 7.16 -18.81
N MET A 549 -11.17 6.91 -19.94
CA MET A 549 -10.34 7.93 -20.59
C MET A 549 -11.22 8.87 -21.41
N SER A 550 -11.48 10.07 -20.90
CA SER A 550 -12.34 11.09 -21.54
C SER A 550 -11.83 11.55 -22.92
N ASN A 551 -10.53 11.53 -23.13
CA ASN A 551 -9.89 11.96 -24.38
C ASN A 551 -10.07 10.96 -25.55
N TYR A 552 -10.69 9.79 -25.31
CA TYR A 552 -10.88 8.74 -26.31
C TYR A 552 -12.34 8.33 -26.42
N LYS A 553 -12.75 7.92 -27.63
CA LYS A 553 -14.05 7.25 -27.80
C LYS A 553 -14.05 5.93 -27.04
N GLN A 554 -15.15 5.60 -26.36
CA GLN A 554 -15.25 4.40 -25.53
C GLN A 554 -16.08 3.31 -26.22
N TYR A 555 -15.74 2.04 -25.96
CA TYR A 555 -16.55 0.88 -26.32
C TYR A 555 -16.83 0.03 -25.08
N GLN A 556 -17.96 -0.66 -25.07
CA GLN A 556 -18.36 -1.51 -23.95
C GLN A 556 -17.58 -2.83 -23.99
N SER A 557 -16.67 -3.04 -23.03
CA SER A 557 -15.93 -4.29 -22.91
C SER A 557 -16.87 -5.44 -22.51
N GLN A 558 -16.74 -6.58 -23.19
CA GLN A 558 -17.50 -7.80 -22.89
C GLN A 558 -16.77 -8.71 -21.89
N LYS A 559 -15.53 -8.37 -21.52
CA LYS A 559 -14.70 -9.15 -20.58
C LYS A 559 -15.01 -8.81 -19.13
N VAL A 560 -14.47 -9.61 -18.21
CA VAL A 560 -14.66 -9.49 -16.76
C VAL A 560 -14.46 -8.06 -16.24
N LEU A 561 -13.42 -7.34 -16.68
CA LEU A 561 -13.16 -5.97 -16.22
C LEU A 561 -14.28 -4.99 -16.60
N GLY A 562 -14.86 -5.12 -17.79
CA GLY A 562 -16.02 -4.35 -18.21
C GLY A 562 -17.26 -4.67 -17.37
N LYS A 563 -17.49 -5.95 -17.07
CA LYS A 563 -18.61 -6.40 -16.21
C LYS A 563 -18.47 -5.89 -14.77
N LEU A 564 -17.29 -6.00 -14.18
CA LEU A 564 -16.96 -5.47 -12.84
C LEU A 564 -17.15 -3.96 -12.77
N PHE A 565 -16.65 -3.24 -13.77
CA PHE A 565 -16.79 -1.78 -13.85
C PHE A 565 -18.25 -1.35 -13.88
N ARG A 566 -19.06 -1.94 -14.77
CA ARG A 566 -20.48 -1.56 -14.91
C ARG A 566 -21.28 -1.89 -13.66
N SER A 567 -21.08 -3.07 -13.07
CA SER A 567 -21.79 -3.46 -11.83
C SER A 567 -21.50 -2.50 -10.68
N ALA A 568 -20.24 -2.10 -10.46
CA ALA A 568 -19.87 -1.21 -9.35
C ALA A 568 -20.13 0.28 -9.62
N ARG A 569 -20.10 0.73 -10.88
CA ARG A 569 -20.26 2.14 -11.25
C ARG A 569 -21.61 2.71 -10.83
N HIS A 570 -22.70 1.97 -11.05
CA HIS A 570 -24.05 2.40 -10.70
C HIS A 570 -24.19 2.73 -9.20
N LEU A 571 -23.60 1.92 -8.30
CA LEU A 571 -23.58 2.22 -6.87
C LEU A 571 -22.80 3.49 -6.55
N THR A 572 -21.67 3.69 -7.22
CA THR A 572 -20.85 4.88 -7.00
C THR A 572 -21.60 6.14 -7.42
N ASP A 573 -22.37 6.09 -8.50
CA ASP A 573 -23.16 7.21 -8.99
C ASP A 573 -24.35 7.51 -8.05
N ILE A 574 -25.06 6.48 -7.56
CA ILE A 574 -26.12 6.62 -6.53
C ILE A 574 -25.54 7.23 -5.25
N TYR A 575 -24.45 6.63 -4.75
CA TYR A 575 -23.79 7.07 -3.53
C TYR A 575 -23.34 8.54 -3.61
N LYS A 576 -22.74 8.93 -4.76
CA LYS A 576 -22.35 10.32 -4.99
C LYS A 576 -23.54 11.27 -4.99
N ASN A 577 -24.69 10.89 -5.55
CA ASN A 577 -25.83 11.80 -5.67
C ASN A 577 -26.61 11.96 -4.35
N GLU A 578 -26.71 10.91 -3.54
CA GLU A 578 -27.53 10.93 -2.31
C GLU A 578 -26.72 11.37 -1.07
N PHE A 579 -25.53 10.81 -0.87
CA PHE A 579 -24.76 11.05 0.36
C PHE A 579 -23.89 12.31 0.34
N SER A 580 -23.55 12.83 -0.85
CA SER A 580 -22.87 14.14 -0.93
C SER A 580 -23.83 15.31 -0.62
N ASN A 581 -25.14 15.10 -0.82
CA ASN A 581 -26.18 16.07 -0.51
C ASN A 581 -26.69 15.97 0.93
N SER A 582 -26.50 14.83 1.61
CA SER A 582 -26.81 14.67 3.04
C SER A 582 -25.76 15.35 3.93
N ASN A 583 -25.66 16.68 3.84
CA ASN A 583 -24.98 17.50 4.85
C ASN A 583 -25.84 17.53 6.12
N ASN A 584 -25.96 16.40 6.82
CA ASN A 584 -26.47 16.42 8.18
C ASN A 584 -25.49 17.25 9.00
N GLY A 585 -25.98 18.37 9.54
CA GLY A 585 -25.17 19.33 10.28
C GLY A 585 -24.43 18.68 11.44
N VAL A 586 -23.31 19.30 11.86
CA VAL A 586 -22.66 18.90 13.12
C VAL A 586 -23.67 19.12 14.25
N PHE A 587 -24.00 18.06 14.97
CA PHE A 587 -24.89 18.12 16.13
C PHE A 587 -24.16 17.67 17.39
N LEU A 588 -24.58 18.24 18.52
CA LEU A 588 -24.01 17.96 19.82
C LEU A 588 -24.81 16.86 20.52
N ASN A 589 -24.16 15.74 20.85
CA ASN A 589 -24.78 14.69 21.66
C ASN A 589 -24.75 15.11 23.14
N GLN A 590 -25.91 15.48 23.68
CA GLN A 590 -26.06 15.93 25.07
C GLN A 590 -25.63 14.86 26.10
N THR A 591 -25.73 13.58 25.77
CA THR A 591 -25.35 12.48 26.68
C THR A 591 -23.84 12.40 26.95
N LEU A 592 -23.02 13.07 26.12
CA LEU A 592 -21.56 13.15 26.29
C LEU A 592 -21.12 14.34 27.15
N LEU A 593 -22.06 15.21 27.55
CA LEU A 593 -21.77 16.35 28.42
C LEU A 593 -21.83 15.93 29.90
N HIS A 594 -20.65 15.80 30.51
CA HIS A 594 -20.52 15.51 31.94
C HIS A 594 -20.73 16.78 32.78
N ASN A 595 -21.36 16.64 33.95
CA ASN A 595 -21.59 17.76 34.88
C ASN A 595 -20.29 18.51 35.22
N GLY A 596 -20.34 19.85 35.18
CA GLY A 596 -19.21 20.74 35.50
C GLY A 596 -18.25 20.98 34.33
N TYR A 597 -18.63 20.63 33.10
CA TYR A 597 -17.80 20.88 31.91
C TYR A 597 -17.62 22.37 31.62
N GLU A 598 -18.58 23.20 32.04
CA GLU A 598 -18.60 24.65 31.80
C GLU A 598 -17.36 25.34 32.40
N GLU A 599 -16.89 24.87 33.55
CA GLU A 599 -15.69 25.38 34.23
C GLU A 599 -14.41 25.19 33.39
N TYR A 600 -14.42 24.23 32.47
CA TYR A 600 -13.26 23.83 31.68
C TYR A 600 -13.30 24.35 30.23
N ILE A 601 -14.34 25.08 29.82
CA ILE A 601 -14.50 25.54 28.43
C ILE A 601 -13.31 26.39 27.96
N ASP A 602 -12.81 27.31 28.79
CA ASP A 602 -11.70 28.19 28.38
C ASP A 602 -10.37 27.44 28.26
N SER A 603 -10.09 26.51 29.20
CA SER A 603 -8.94 25.61 29.12
C SER A 603 -9.04 24.71 27.88
N ALA A 604 -10.21 24.13 27.62
CA ALA A 604 -10.47 23.30 26.46
C ALA A 604 -10.33 24.08 25.15
N ARG A 605 -10.75 25.35 25.10
CA ARG A 605 -10.62 26.23 23.92
C ARG A 605 -9.17 26.55 23.60
N ASN A 606 -8.32 26.77 24.61
CA ASN A 606 -6.89 26.98 24.39
C ASN A 606 -6.21 25.71 23.86
N LEU A 607 -6.55 24.55 24.42
CA LEU A 607 -6.03 23.27 23.96
C LEU A 607 -6.52 22.94 22.54
N TYR A 608 -7.78 23.23 22.23
CA TYR A 608 -8.38 23.04 20.90
C TYR A 608 -7.71 23.91 19.83
N LYS A 609 -7.44 25.19 20.10
CA LYS A 609 -6.71 26.07 19.17
C LYS A 609 -5.33 25.53 18.84
N GLN A 610 -4.62 24.98 19.83
CA GLN A 610 -3.33 24.37 19.60
C GLN A 610 -3.47 23.11 18.73
N TYR A 611 -4.44 22.24 19.04
CA TYR A 611 -4.72 21.06 18.22
C TYR A 611 -5.06 21.44 16.77
N GLN A 612 -5.93 22.43 16.55
CA GLN A 612 -6.27 22.95 15.23
C GLN A 612 -5.04 23.43 14.46
N TYR A 613 -4.15 24.18 15.10
CA TYR A 613 -2.92 24.67 14.46
C TYR A 613 -2.03 23.53 13.97
N GLU A 614 -1.75 22.56 14.84
CA GLU A 614 -0.90 21.40 14.51
C GLU A 614 -1.54 20.53 13.40
N MET A 615 -2.85 20.30 13.46
CA MET A 615 -3.57 19.56 12.42
C MET A 615 -3.56 20.29 11.08
N LEU A 616 -3.81 21.60 11.05
CA LEU A 616 -3.77 22.41 9.83
C LEU A 616 -2.38 22.45 9.20
N GLU A 617 -1.31 22.43 10.01
CA GLU A 617 0.06 22.33 9.50
C GLU A 617 0.29 21.00 8.77
N ILE A 618 -0.18 19.87 9.33
CA ILE A 618 -0.09 18.55 8.68
C ILE A 618 -0.93 18.52 7.40
N ILE A 619 -2.19 18.94 7.48
CA ILE A 619 -3.13 18.96 6.34
C ILE A 619 -2.53 19.77 5.18
N GLY A 620 -2.08 21.00 5.46
CA GLY A 620 -1.50 21.88 4.45
C GLY A 620 -0.15 21.41 3.90
N SER A 621 0.69 20.80 4.72
CA SER A 621 2.04 20.35 4.30
C SER A 621 2.00 19.12 3.40
N TYR A 622 1.01 18.23 3.58
CA TYR A 622 0.88 16.98 2.82
C TYR A 622 -0.23 17.01 1.77
N GLY A 623 -0.91 18.14 1.59
CA GLY A 623 -1.87 18.34 0.50
C GLY A 623 -3.25 17.72 0.75
N PHE A 624 -3.62 17.47 2.01
CA PHE A 624 -5.00 17.07 2.36
C PHE A 624 -5.90 18.31 2.37
N SER A 625 -7.21 18.16 2.08
CA SER A 625 -8.14 19.31 2.17
C SER A 625 -8.70 19.52 3.57
N ASN A 626 -8.92 18.46 4.33
CA ASN A 626 -9.58 18.51 5.65
C ASN A 626 -9.09 17.37 6.57
N GLU A 627 -9.59 17.31 7.80
CA GLU A 627 -9.19 16.27 8.77
C GLU A 627 -9.58 14.86 8.31
N ILE A 628 -10.74 14.69 7.68
CA ILE A 628 -11.26 13.39 7.26
C ILE A 628 -10.36 12.80 6.16
N ASP A 629 -9.96 13.64 5.20
CA ASP A 629 -9.00 13.30 4.15
C ASP A 629 -7.64 12.87 4.72
N LEU A 630 -7.16 13.54 5.78
CA LEU A 630 -5.95 13.15 6.49
C LEU A 630 -6.09 11.77 7.16
N PHE A 631 -7.16 11.53 7.92
CA PHE A 631 -7.38 10.24 8.58
C PHE A 631 -7.55 9.10 7.57
N CYS A 632 -8.33 9.31 6.51
CA CYS A 632 -8.55 8.33 5.45
C CYS A 632 -7.37 8.25 4.45
N CYS A 633 -6.42 9.18 4.53
CA CYS A 633 -5.31 9.35 3.58
C CYS A 633 -5.76 9.45 2.12
N ILE A 634 -6.78 10.26 1.88
CA ILE A 634 -7.34 10.52 0.55
C ILE A 634 -6.91 11.92 0.11
N ASP A 635 -6.28 11.99 -1.06
CA ASP A 635 -6.02 13.27 -1.73
C ASP A 635 -7.24 13.60 -2.59
N SER A 636 -7.95 14.65 -2.17
CA SER A 636 -9.12 15.25 -2.83
C SER A 636 -8.77 15.99 -4.13
N HIS A 637 -7.49 16.35 -4.34
CA HIS A 637 -7.04 17.19 -5.45
C HIS A 637 -6.18 16.44 -6.47
N ASN A 638 -5.51 15.33 -6.13
CA ASN A 638 -4.74 14.52 -7.09
C ASN A 638 -4.74 13.01 -6.79
N MET A 639 -5.51 12.26 -7.58
CA MET A 639 -5.69 10.80 -7.50
C MET A 639 -4.48 9.96 -8.00
N LYS A 640 -3.23 10.26 -7.60
CA LYS A 640 -2.05 9.43 -7.97
C LYS A 640 -1.64 8.48 -6.83
N ALA A 641 -1.37 7.21 -7.19
CA ALA A 641 -1.31 6.07 -6.26
C ALA A 641 0.05 5.83 -5.58
N ASN A 642 1.16 6.17 -6.25
CA ASN A 642 2.47 5.62 -5.88
C ASN A 642 3.21 6.37 -4.75
N GLU A 643 2.71 7.52 -4.29
CA GLU A 643 3.30 8.28 -3.17
C GLU A 643 2.63 8.00 -1.81
N ARG A 644 1.62 7.11 -1.77
CA ARG A 644 0.68 7.01 -0.64
C ARG A 644 1.24 6.32 0.60
N SER A 645 2.09 5.29 0.49
CA SER A 645 2.55 4.55 1.68
C SER A 645 3.49 5.37 2.57
N ASP A 646 4.44 6.09 1.98
CA ASP A 646 5.38 6.93 2.72
C ASP A 646 4.68 8.14 3.33
N ILE A 647 3.74 8.77 2.61
CA ILE A 647 2.93 9.87 3.13
C ILE A 647 2.03 9.39 4.26
N GLN A 648 1.33 8.25 4.10
CA GLN A 648 0.49 7.64 5.13
C GLN A 648 1.28 7.39 6.41
N GLN A 649 2.43 6.73 6.30
CA GLN A 649 3.26 6.41 7.47
C GLN A 649 3.80 7.67 8.13
N THR A 650 4.18 8.68 7.35
CA THR A 650 4.68 9.96 7.87
C THR A 650 3.59 10.76 8.57
N ALA A 651 2.40 10.87 7.96
CA ALA A 651 1.22 11.50 8.53
C ALA A 651 0.80 10.80 9.83
N LYS A 652 0.83 9.46 9.85
CA LYS A 652 0.55 8.65 11.05
C LYS A 652 1.47 9.01 12.22
N GLU A 653 2.79 9.08 11.99
CA GLU A 653 3.74 9.39 13.06
C GLU A 653 3.62 10.85 13.53
N LEU A 654 3.35 11.79 12.63
CA LEU A 654 3.05 13.18 12.99
C LEU A 654 1.80 13.28 13.87
N LEU A 655 0.71 12.64 13.46
CA LEU A 655 -0.55 12.61 14.23
C LEU A 655 -0.34 12.01 15.62
N LYS A 656 0.38 10.88 15.73
CA LYS A 656 0.68 10.27 17.03
C LYS A 656 1.38 11.23 17.98
N ALA A 657 2.36 12.01 17.50
CA ALA A 657 3.05 12.95 18.37
C ALA A 657 2.18 14.14 18.75
N VAL A 658 1.38 14.67 17.82
CA VAL A 658 0.39 15.71 18.12
C VAL A 658 -0.55 15.20 19.21
N PHE A 659 -1.06 13.98 19.07
CA PHE A 659 -1.95 13.35 20.06
C PHE A 659 -1.26 13.23 21.41
N GLN A 660 -0.01 12.75 21.46
CA GLN A 660 0.74 12.62 22.71
C GLN A 660 0.96 13.97 23.40
N ILE A 661 1.32 15.02 22.64
CA ILE A 661 1.54 16.37 23.18
C ILE A 661 0.23 16.93 23.77
N ILE A 662 -0.87 16.79 23.02
CA ILE A 662 -2.18 17.29 23.44
C ILE A 662 -2.71 16.51 24.64
N GLN A 663 -2.55 15.19 24.66
CA GLN A 663 -2.89 14.33 25.80
C GLN A 663 -2.03 14.62 27.03
N GLN A 664 -0.77 14.99 26.86
CA GLN A 664 0.07 15.39 27.97
C GLN A 664 -0.41 16.71 28.58
N LYS A 665 -0.62 17.75 27.78
CA LYS A 665 -1.17 19.02 28.25
C LYS A 665 -2.55 18.88 28.88
N PHE A 666 -3.38 17.97 28.36
CA PHE A 666 -4.67 17.65 28.97
C PHE A 666 -4.51 17.14 30.41
N ARG A 667 -3.54 16.24 30.64
CA ARG A 667 -3.24 15.65 31.95
C ARG A 667 -2.62 16.64 32.94
N ASP A 668 -1.76 17.53 32.47
CA ASP A 668 -1.09 18.51 33.32
C ASP A 668 -2.07 19.46 34.03
N ASP A 669 -3.21 19.75 33.40
CA ASP A 669 -4.26 20.62 33.94
C ASP A 669 -5.24 19.92 34.89
N VAL A 670 -5.20 18.59 35.02
CA VAL A 670 -6.25 17.83 35.71
C VAL A 670 -5.69 16.80 36.69
N VAL A 671 -6.00 17.00 37.97
CA VAL A 671 -5.45 16.19 39.08
C VAL A 671 -6.35 15.00 39.48
N SER A 672 -7.63 14.97 39.07
CA SER A 672 -8.58 13.90 39.45
C SER A 672 -9.41 13.38 38.27
N PHE A 673 -9.82 12.11 38.31
CA PHE A 673 -10.58 11.48 37.23
C PHE A 673 -11.94 12.15 36.96
N HIS A 674 -12.67 12.58 37.99
CA HIS A 674 -13.94 13.30 37.81
C HIS A 674 -13.77 14.61 37.05
N LYS A 675 -12.76 15.41 37.41
CA LYS A 675 -12.39 16.64 36.68
C LYS A 675 -11.97 16.34 35.24
N ALA A 676 -11.38 15.17 35.00
CA ALA A 676 -10.97 14.77 33.66
C ALA A 676 -12.17 14.45 32.75
N LYS A 677 -13.27 13.91 33.30
CA LYS A 677 -14.52 13.72 32.54
C LYS A 677 -15.14 15.06 32.14
N ALA A 678 -15.26 15.99 33.08
CA ALA A 678 -15.79 17.33 32.84
C ALA A 678 -14.96 18.08 31.78
N LYS A 679 -13.62 18.03 31.87
CA LYS A 679 -12.75 18.62 30.85
C LYS A 679 -12.87 17.94 29.49
N ALA A 680 -12.99 16.61 29.43
CA ALA A 680 -13.20 15.90 28.16
C ALA A 680 -14.54 16.28 27.50
N ALA A 681 -15.61 16.43 28.28
CA ALA A 681 -16.88 16.97 27.82
C ALA A 681 -16.75 18.41 27.31
N ALA A 682 -15.96 19.25 27.98
CA ALA A 682 -15.68 20.61 27.53
C ALA A 682 -14.93 20.61 26.18
N CYS A 683 -13.97 19.69 25.99
CA CYS A 683 -13.30 19.49 24.71
C CYS A 683 -14.27 19.07 23.59
N TYR A 684 -15.24 18.21 23.90
CA TYR A 684 -16.31 17.82 22.96
C TYR A 684 -17.21 19.01 22.60
N TYR A 685 -17.69 19.74 23.61
CA TYR A 685 -18.50 20.94 23.42
C TYR A 685 -17.82 21.95 22.50
N VAL A 686 -16.57 22.36 22.83
CA VAL A 686 -15.83 23.37 22.08
C VAL A 686 -15.63 22.98 20.63
N ALA A 687 -15.28 21.72 20.33
CA ALA A 687 -15.04 21.28 18.97
C ALA A 687 -16.32 21.22 18.11
N TYR A 688 -17.48 20.95 18.72
CA TYR A 688 -18.75 20.76 18.02
C TYR A 688 -19.59 22.03 17.97
N THR A 689 -19.29 23.04 18.79
CA THR A 689 -19.94 24.36 18.76
C THR A 689 -19.09 25.45 18.08
N ASP A 690 -17.96 25.10 17.47
CA ASP A 690 -17.10 26.09 16.79
C ASP A 690 -17.76 26.58 15.48
N THR A 691 -18.53 27.66 15.59
CA THR A 691 -19.24 28.29 14.46
C THR A 691 -18.34 29.15 13.58
N HIS A 692 -17.10 29.44 14.00
CA HIS A 692 -16.16 30.26 13.25
C HIS A 692 -15.43 29.48 12.14
N ALA A 693 -15.58 28.16 12.12
CA ALA A 693 -14.81 27.25 11.29
C ALA A 693 -15.71 26.46 10.33
N LYS A 694 -16.48 27.15 9.45
CA LYS A 694 -17.44 26.54 8.51
C LYS A 694 -16.94 25.29 7.75
N ASP A 695 -15.63 25.16 7.54
CA ASP A 695 -14.98 23.95 6.97
C ASP A 695 -13.69 23.51 7.69
N LYS A 696 -13.43 24.05 8.89
CA LYS A 696 -12.17 23.82 9.66
C LYS A 696 -12.39 23.24 11.06
N CYS A 697 -13.61 22.84 11.39
CA CYS A 697 -13.87 22.13 12.65
C CYS A 697 -13.07 20.83 12.69
N MET A 698 -12.28 20.66 13.74
CA MET A 698 -11.51 19.44 14.01
C MET A 698 -12.29 18.55 14.98
N LEU A 699 -13.25 17.77 14.47
CA LEU A 699 -14.15 16.94 15.26
C LEU A 699 -13.44 15.72 15.86
N SER A 700 -12.24 15.39 15.35
CA SER A 700 -11.36 14.37 15.93
C SER A 700 -10.88 14.69 17.36
N PHE A 701 -10.82 15.98 17.74
CA PHE A 701 -10.21 16.45 19.00
C PHE A 701 -10.72 15.75 20.29
N PRO A 702 -12.03 15.67 20.57
CA PRO A 702 -12.54 15.02 21.79
C PRO A 702 -12.22 13.52 21.86
N TRP A 703 -12.08 12.86 20.72
CA TRP A 703 -11.83 11.42 20.66
C TRP A 703 -10.41 11.02 21.10
N LEU A 704 -9.49 11.99 21.21
CA LEU A 704 -8.20 11.79 21.89
C LEU A 704 -8.39 11.43 23.38
N PHE A 705 -9.53 11.79 23.95
CA PHE A 705 -9.90 11.57 25.36
C PHE A 705 -11.07 10.61 25.50
N ALA A 706 -11.27 9.71 24.54
CA ALA A 706 -12.41 8.77 24.52
C ALA A 706 -12.59 8.00 25.84
N SER A 707 -11.50 7.63 26.51
CA SER A 707 -11.55 6.97 27.82
C SER A 707 -12.25 7.78 28.91
N GLN A 708 -12.12 9.11 28.90
CA GLN A 708 -12.74 10.01 29.87
C GLN A 708 -14.12 10.43 29.40
N LEU A 709 -14.27 10.69 28.09
CA LEU A 709 -15.52 11.13 27.48
C LEU A 709 -16.63 10.07 27.60
N LEU A 710 -16.30 8.80 27.36
CA LEU A 710 -17.24 7.68 27.43
C LEU A 710 -17.36 7.06 28.83
N ALA A 711 -16.71 7.64 29.84
CA ALA A 711 -16.67 7.05 31.18
C ALA A 711 -18.02 7.15 31.90
N GLY A 712 -18.76 6.04 31.98
CA GLY A 712 -20.12 6.00 32.54
C GLY A 712 -21.20 6.17 31.48
N TYR A 713 -20.83 6.16 30.20
CA TYR A 713 -21.78 6.03 29.11
C TYR A 713 -22.47 4.66 29.20
N PRO A 714 -23.81 4.58 29.09
CA PRO A 714 -24.51 3.30 29.16
C PRO A 714 -24.02 2.39 28.04
N ILE A 715 -23.64 1.16 28.41
CA ILE A 715 -23.41 0.09 27.43
C ILE A 715 -24.79 -0.28 26.92
N PHE A 716 -25.17 0.22 25.75
CA PHE A 716 -26.40 -0.18 25.11
C PHE A 716 -26.28 -1.65 24.71
N SER A 717 -27.17 -2.50 25.26
CA SER A 717 -27.62 -3.69 24.54
C SER A 717 -28.36 -3.20 23.31
N GLU A 718 -28.15 -3.86 22.16
CA GLU A 718 -28.75 -3.49 20.88
C GLU A 718 -30.29 -3.48 20.97
N ASP A 719 -30.89 -2.32 21.24
CA ASP A 719 -32.32 -2.13 21.09
C ASP A 719 -32.62 -1.87 19.61
N GLU A 720 -33.26 -2.86 18.97
CA GLU A 720 -33.61 -2.92 17.54
C GLU A 720 -34.40 -1.70 17.03
N GLN A 721 -35.13 -0.98 17.91
CA GLN A 721 -36.08 0.06 17.50
C GLN A 721 -35.44 1.37 16.98
N GLU A 722 -34.28 1.81 17.50
CA GLU A 722 -33.67 3.07 17.04
C GLU A 722 -32.85 2.91 15.75
N THR A 723 -32.40 1.70 15.44
CA THR A 723 -31.76 1.36 14.16
C THR A 723 -32.76 1.44 13.02
N ASN A 724 -34.05 1.20 13.32
CA ASN A 724 -35.15 1.26 12.37
C ASN A 724 -35.44 2.68 11.89
N ASP A 725 -35.38 3.69 12.78
CA ASP A 725 -35.52 5.10 12.37
C ASP A 725 -34.38 5.56 11.45
N PHE A 726 -33.17 5.01 11.60
CA PHE A 726 -32.07 5.31 10.68
C PHE A 726 -32.25 4.64 9.32
N ILE A 727 -32.77 3.41 9.29
CA ILE A 727 -33.08 2.70 8.04
C ILE A 727 -34.23 3.40 7.33
N GLU A 728 -35.34 3.73 7.99
CA GLU A 728 -36.47 4.42 7.35
C GLU A 728 -36.10 5.84 6.86
N ASN A 729 -35.25 6.57 7.58
CA ASN A 729 -34.85 7.94 7.16
C ASN A 729 -33.67 7.99 6.18
N THR A 730 -32.87 6.92 6.04
CA THR A 730 -31.73 6.86 5.10
C THR A 730 -32.02 5.98 3.88
N PHE A 731 -32.90 5.01 4.05
CA PHE A 731 -33.40 4.06 3.06
C PHE A 731 -34.92 4.05 3.17
N ASP A 732 -35.54 5.10 2.62
CA ASP A 732 -37.00 5.18 2.48
C ASP A 732 -37.55 3.88 1.85
N SER A 733 -38.82 3.54 2.11
CA SER A 733 -39.46 2.30 1.62
C SER A 733 -39.45 2.15 0.08
N ASP A 734 -39.09 3.21 -0.64
CA ASP A 734 -38.68 3.28 -2.05
C ASP A 734 -37.15 3.06 -2.27
N SER A 735 -36.48 2.23 -1.44
CA SER A 735 -35.00 2.23 -1.34
C SER A 735 -34.29 1.93 -2.67
N ASN A 736 -33.36 2.81 -3.05
CA ASN A 736 -32.53 2.66 -4.24
C ASN A 736 -31.58 1.45 -4.20
N LEU A 737 -31.36 0.82 -3.04
CA LEU A 737 -30.64 -0.46 -2.92
C LEU A 737 -31.51 -1.63 -3.43
N TYR A 738 -32.80 -1.66 -3.07
CA TYR A 738 -33.77 -2.60 -3.62
C TYR A 738 -33.91 -2.39 -5.13
N HIS A 739 -34.07 -1.14 -5.59
CA HIS A 739 -34.12 -0.84 -7.02
C HIS A 739 -32.79 -1.12 -7.75
N TYR A 740 -31.64 -0.93 -7.12
CA TYR A 740 -30.32 -1.25 -7.68
C TYR A 740 -30.08 -2.75 -7.80
N LEU A 741 -30.32 -3.53 -6.75
CA LEU A 741 -30.25 -4.99 -6.80
C LEU A 741 -31.24 -5.52 -7.85
N LYS A 742 -32.45 -4.98 -7.88
CA LYS A 742 -33.48 -5.25 -8.90
C LYS A 742 -33.13 -4.78 -10.33
N GLN A 743 -32.29 -3.74 -10.49
CA GLN A 743 -31.77 -3.26 -11.79
C GLN A 743 -30.53 -4.02 -12.27
N GLN A 744 -29.71 -4.55 -11.35
CA GLN A 744 -28.58 -5.41 -11.68
C GLN A 744 -29.03 -6.85 -11.94
N LEU A 745 -30.21 -7.24 -11.43
CA LEU A 745 -30.87 -8.52 -11.65
C LEU A 745 -30.85 -8.95 -13.13
N PRO A 746 -31.29 -8.15 -14.13
CA PRO A 746 -31.22 -8.53 -15.55
C PRO A 746 -29.79 -8.76 -16.08
N SER A 747 -28.81 -8.03 -15.54
CA SER A 747 -27.40 -8.19 -15.94
C SER A 747 -26.77 -9.45 -15.34
N LEU A 748 -27.23 -9.86 -14.16
CA LEU A 748 -26.89 -11.12 -13.48
C LEU A 748 -27.63 -12.32 -14.11
N ILE A 749 -28.90 -12.14 -14.51
CA ILE A 749 -29.73 -13.13 -15.21
C ILE A 749 -29.13 -13.50 -16.57
N ASN A 750 -28.59 -12.52 -17.31
CA ASN A 750 -27.91 -12.74 -18.59
C ASN A 750 -26.55 -13.46 -18.47
N LEU A 751 -26.03 -13.67 -17.26
CA LEU A 751 -24.81 -14.43 -17.00
C LEU A 751 -25.09 -15.91 -16.68
N LEU A 752 -26.35 -16.29 -16.47
CA LEU A 752 -26.77 -17.67 -16.19
C LEU A 752 -27.23 -18.38 -17.50
N PRO A 753 -26.96 -19.69 -17.69
CA PRO A 753 -27.44 -20.44 -18.85
C PRO A 753 -28.98 -20.43 -18.97
N ASN A 754 -29.48 -20.33 -20.21
CA ASN A 754 -30.89 -20.07 -20.57
C ASN A 754 -31.93 -21.08 -20.02
N GLU A 755 -31.52 -22.26 -19.55
CA GLU A 755 -32.46 -23.34 -19.24
C GLU A 755 -33.10 -23.25 -17.85
N ASN A 756 -32.63 -22.35 -16.96
CA ASN A 756 -33.12 -22.24 -15.58
C ASN A 756 -33.52 -20.82 -15.15
N GLN A 757 -34.25 -20.09 -16.01
CA GLN A 757 -34.78 -18.74 -15.68
C GLN A 757 -35.90 -18.72 -14.62
N PHE A 758 -36.23 -19.85 -13.99
CA PHE A 758 -37.27 -19.95 -12.95
C PHE A 758 -36.72 -20.59 -11.68
N THR A 759 -36.20 -19.77 -10.74
CA THR A 759 -36.09 -20.00 -9.26
C THR A 759 -35.16 -19.00 -8.55
N PHE A 760 -34.25 -18.30 -9.27
CA PHE A 760 -33.35 -17.30 -8.65
C PHE A 760 -34.07 -16.02 -8.18
N MET A 761 -35.05 -15.59 -8.97
CA MET A 761 -35.85 -14.37 -8.78
C MET A 761 -36.73 -14.43 -7.53
N GLU A 762 -37.47 -15.52 -7.36
CA GLU A 762 -38.41 -15.71 -6.24
C GLU A 762 -37.67 -15.89 -4.92
N LEU A 763 -36.51 -16.54 -4.93
CA LEU A 763 -35.66 -16.73 -3.74
C LEU A 763 -35.09 -15.39 -3.23
N LEU A 764 -34.57 -14.54 -4.12
CA LEU A 764 -34.09 -13.20 -3.75
C LEU A 764 -35.24 -12.31 -3.24
N GLU A 765 -36.37 -12.30 -3.93
CA GLU A 765 -37.52 -11.47 -3.58
C GLU A 765 -38.15 -11.90 -2.24
N ILE A 766 -38.30 -13.21 -1.99
CA ILE A 766 -38.80 -13.76 -0.71
C ILE A 766 -37.80 -13.50 0.42
N CYS A 767 -36.49 -13.66 0.20
CA CYS A 767 -35.49 -13.43 1.24
C CYS A 767 -35.35 -11.94 1.60
N PHE A 768 -35.44 -11.03 0.63
CA PHE A 768 -35.43 -9.59 0.92
C PHE A 768 -36.72 -9.13 1.59
N GLN A 769 -37.89 -9.65 1.17
CA GLN A 769 -39.16 -9.39 1.87
C GLN A 769 -39.12 -9.91 3.31
N ASN A 770 -38.52 -11.08 3.55
CA ASN A 770 -38.34 -11.63 4.90
C ASN A 770 -37.28 -10.87 5.70
N ALA A 771 -36.18 -10.41 5.09
CA ALA A 771 -35.13 -9.63 5.76
C ALA A 771 -35.63 -8.23 6.18
N CYS A 772 -36.46 -7.58 5.35
CA CYS A 772 -37.17 -6.36 5.72
C CYS A 772 -38.20 -6.59 6.84
N ALA A 773 -38.68 -7.82 7.00
CA ALA A 773 -39.65 -8.19 8.03
C ALA A 773 -39.02 -8.66 9.36
N THR A 774 -37.71 -8.92 9.44
CA THR A 774 -37.09 -9.69 10.55
C THR A 774 -36.00 -9.00 11.38
N ASN A 775 -35.76 -7.70 11.19
CA ASN A 775 -34.81 -6.88 12.00
C ASN A 775 -33.31 -7.33 12.01
N ASN A 776 -32.51 -6.53 11.29
CA ASN A 776 -31.12 -6.09 11.48
C ASN A 776 -29.87 -6.98 11.73
N GLU A 777 -29.94 -8.28 11.97
CA GLU A 777 -28.72 -9.14 11.81
C GLU A 777 -28.93 -10.27 10.81
N GLN A 778 -30.16 -10.77 10.71
CA GLN A 778 -30.51 -11.84 9.79
C GLN A 778 -30.35 -11.44 8.31
N MET A 779 -30.37 -10.15 7.95
CA MET A 779 -30.19 -9.73 6.55
C MET A 779 -28.82 -10.12 5.99
N ILE A 780 -27.77 -10.05 6.81
CA ILE A 780 -26.40 -10.41 6.42
C ILE A 780 -26.32 -11.92 6.22
N ASP A 781 -26.85 -12.69 7.17
CA ASP A 781 -26.92 -14.14 7.07
C ASP A 781 -27.72 -14.58 5.84
N HIS A 782 -28.88 -13.97 5.57
CA HIS A 782 -29.68 -14.27 4.38
C HIS A 782 -28.96 -13.89 3.08
N ALA A 783 -28.25 -12.75 3.03
CA ALA A 783 -27.47 -12.33 1.86
C ALA A 783 -26.24 -13.22 1.64
N GLU A 784 -25.55 -13.65 2.70
CA GLU A 784 -24.45 -14.62 2.63
C GLU A 784 -24.95 -16.00 2.20
N ILE A 785 -26.05 -16.49 2.78
CA ILE A 785 -26.73 -17.73 2.37
C ILE A 785 -27.12 -17.66 0.89
N LEU A 786 -27.57 -16.50 0.40
CA LEU A 786 -27.92 -16.28 -1.01
C LEU A 786 -26.71 -16.27 -1.94
N ILE A 787 -25.60 -15.68 -1.50
CA ILE A 787 -24.33 -15.73 -2.22
C ILE A 787 -23.81 -17.18 -2.27
N GLU A 788 -23.93 -17.93 -1.18
CA GLU A 788 -23.58 -19.36 -1.13
C GLU A 788 -24.51 -20.22 -2.00
N LEU A 789 -25.80 -19.94 -2.03
CA LEU A 789 -26.78 -20.59 -2.92
C LEU A 789 -26.47 -20.28 -4.40
N LEU A 790 -26.09 -19.05 -4.73
CA LEU A 790 -25.63 -18.65 -6.05
C LEU A 790 -24.42 -19.45 -6.51
N ILE A 791 -23.39 -19.52 -5.65
CA ILE A 791 -22.19 -20.32 -5.88
C ILE A 791 -22.54 -21.79 -6.10
N THR A 792 -23.46 -22.33 -5.31
CA THR A 792 -23.87 -23.73 -5.37
C THR A 792 -24.69 -24.03 -6.64
N THR A 793 -25.57 -23.11 -7.04
CA THR A 793 -26.42 -23.26 -8.23
C THR A 793 -25.59 -23.17 -9.52
N GLU A 794 -24.61 -22.27 -9.58
CA GLU A 794 -23.67 -22.19 -10.71
C GLU A 794 -22.73 -23.41 -10.76
N LYS A 795 -22.21 -23.89 -9.61
CA LYS A 795 -21.46 -25.15 -9.55
C LYS A 795 -22.27 -26.33 -10.07
N THR A 796 -23.55 -26.41 -9.73
CA THR A 796 -24.45 -27.49 -10.19
C THR A 796 -24.76 -27.39 -11.68
N LEU A 797 -24.76 -26.17 -12.24
CA LEU A 797 -24.91 -25.89 -13.67
C LEU A 797 -23.62 -26.06 -14.48
N TYR A 798 -22.45 -25.96 -13.86
CA TYR A 798 -21.14 -26.18 -14.50
C TYR A 798 -20.71 -27.66 -14.47
N LEU A 799 -21.23 -28.44 -13.51
CA LEU A 799 -21.00 -29.88 -13.37
C LEU A 799 -21.96 -30.75 -14.19
N ASN A 800 -23.12 -30.21 -14.59
CA ASN A 800 -24.06 -30.82 -15.55
C ASN A 800 -23.79 -30.28 -16.95
#